data_AF-A0A956GHK6-F1
#
_entry.id   AF-A0A956GHK6-F1
#
_cell.length_a   1.000
_cell.length_b   1.000
_cell.length_c   1.000
_cell.angle_alpha   90.00
_cell.angle_beta   90.00
_cell.angle_gamma   90.00
#
_symmetry.space_group_name_H-M   'P 1'
#
loop_
_entity.id
_entity.type
_entity.pdbx_description
1 polymer ?
#
loop_
_entity_poly.entity_id
_entity_poly.type
_entity_poly.pdbx_seq_one_letter_code
_entity_poly.pdbx_strand_id
1 'polypeptide(L)'
;MNHRIIARVATLLIVAASAGCTTDTPDYCDETTPCPGGQRCNLQQRLCERSDAAVDVSDASDGPPLDGPKKKVGEACQSGAQCESSFCADGVCCESACNQTCHTCNAAGKAGTCEMTADGSDPRSECGSDPSCGGTCNGFGACRYPDTSASCGSASCAAGMRTLKRCDGQGTCATNSESCGGYACEANGDCKSTCGGAGDCTGTAQCVGTNCVDQQPLGAACGTNPLACASGKCTDGVCCSVSDCGECKRCASGSGQCENRPDGPAPSGQCQGHPACNPGMCAGGACAYTANVLCDEQCSGETYTQSKCTATGTCAAQTPTTCAPYACEAAGKKCRTYCVEHADCAAASACDRTSAETTGRGYCPQVSAIKALTTGADLGNEVAAALTGGTITHLLLAGGTYTTSFAVNNAGTVTLISTAPTGASIKAPGGQQNTISIDDPGAHIRLQNIVVADAGDASSVVGAPSANGDGIHCTAGEIVVVESRIENNETWGIRSDNCSVTVRRSLISSNAYGGIQHRVNAKLNVSNTVIKNNSRCETSTGCLTIGYGINVLFNASFSVVPIIENSTIINNGNGAASSGSGGGITCASATTVRNCVVHNNDYSNVVVAPLSNFAGSCNVSYTAYSTGTVSGTGNINTDCNLDSSGKPAAASMCINNGITSTLFWDIDRSARSQGTWPDFGAYEVQ
;
A
#
# COMPACT_ATOMS: atom_id res chain seq x y z
N MET A 1 24.64 44.45 32.33
CA MET A 1 24.64 45.38 33.48
C MET A 1 25.15 44.64 34.71
N ASN A 2 26.31 45.09 35.18
CA ASN A 2 26.96 45.02 36.50
C ASN A 2 26.62 43.99 37.61
N HIS A 3 27.74 43.58 38.24
CA HIS A 3 28.02 43.05 39.60
C HIS A 3 27.84 41.54 39.81
N ARG A 4 28.92 40.73 39.80
CA ARG A 4 30.01 40.50 40.80
C ARG A 4 29.48 40.13 42.20
N ILE A 5 29.75 38.89 42.64
CA ILE A 5 30.56 38.57 43.84
C ILE A 5 31.07 37.12 43.71
N ILE A 6 32.36 36.97 44.01
CA ILE A 6 33.21 35.79 43.94
C ILE A 6 33.38 35.26 45.37
N ALA A 7 33.32 33.95 45.58
CA ALA A 7 33.99 33.30 46.71
C ALA A 7 34.45 31.89 46.31
N ARG A 8 35.72 31.82 45.88
CA ARG A 8 36.52 30.59 45.86
C ARG A 8 37.09 30.40 47.26
N VAL A 9 36.96 29.21 47.85
CA VAL A 9 37.83 28.79 48.96
C VAL A 9 38.75 27.71 48.40
N ALA A 10 40.01 28.11 48.23
CA ALA A 10 41.11 27.27 47.81
C ALA A 10 41.80 26.66 49.03
N THR A 11 42.21 25.43 48.82
CA THR A 11 43.23 24.63 49.51
C THR A 11 44.32 25.44 50.22
N LEU A 12 44.55 25.15 51.50
CA LEU A 12 45.74 25.59 52.23
C LEU A 12 46.54 24.37 52.70
N LEU A 13 47.60 24.08 51.95
CA LEU A 13 48.72 23.23 52.33
C LEU A 13 49.73 24.12 53.05
N ILE A 14 50.08 23.81 54.30
CA ILE A 14 51.26 24.36 54.97
C ILE A 14 52.13 23.19 55.43
N VAL A 15 53.32 23.11 54.83
CA VAL A 15 54.50 22.43 55.36
C VAL A 15 55.48 23.53 55.73
N ALA A 16 55.96 23.57 56.98
CA ALA A 16 57.28 24.09 57.34
C ALA A 16 57.65 23.72 58.79
N ALA A 17 58.93 23.47 58.99
CA ALA A 17 59.54 22.82 60.14
C ALA A 17 60.06 23.79 61.23
N SER A 18 60.37 23.17 62.38
CA SER A 18 61.45 23.47 63.35
C SER A 18 61.25 24.46 64.51
N ALA A 19 61.61 23.92 65.69
CA ALA A 19 62.20 24.54 66.89
C ALA A 19 61.35 25.35 67.88
N GLY A 20 61.03 24.70 69.02
CA GLY A 20 61.41 25.16 70.36
C GLY A 20 60.52 26.19 71.08
N CYS A 21 59.69 25.72 72.01
CA CYS A 21 59.59 26.18 73.41
C CYS A 21 58.49 25.36 74.13
N THR A 22 58.85 24.58 75.14
CA THR A 22 57.92 23.93 76.08
C THR A 22 57.63 24.89 77.23
N THR A 23 56.36 25.05 77.58
CA THR A 23 55.95 25.61 78.88
C THR A 23 55.08 24.57 79.56
N ASP A 24 55.71 23.65 80.29
CA ASP A 24 55.03 22.72 81.19
C ASP A 24 54.61 23.46 82.46
N THR A 25 53.31 23.57 82.69
CA THR A 25 52.74 23.82 84.02
C THR A 25 52.82 22.51 84.82
N PRO A 26 53.24 22.51 86.09
CA PRO A 26 53.33 21.27 86.86
C PRO A 26 51.94 20.69 87.16
N ASP A 27 51.70 19.43 86.80
CA ASP A 27 50.49 18.69 87.16
C ASP A 27 50.49 18.31 88.65
N TYR A 28 49.42 18.66 89.35
CA TYR A 28 49.24 18.50 90.80
C TYR A 28 48.39 17.24 91.11
N CYS A 29 48.70 16.53 92.19
CA CYS A 29 48.00 15.29 92.56
C CYS A 29 47.69 15.15 94.06
N ASP A 30 46.70 14.30 94.41
CA ASP A 30 46.34 13.96 95.79
C ASP A 30 45.73 12.55 95.92
N GLU A 31 45.27 12.18 97.12
CA GLU A 31 44.72 10.85 97.42
C GLU A 31 43.49 10.46 96.59
N THR A 32 42.83 11.41 95.92
CA THR A 32 41.64 11.18 95.10
C THR A 32 41.85 11.47 93.61
N THR A 33 42.96 12.10 93.23
CA THR A 33 43.25 12.54 91.86
C THR A 33 44.53 11.90 91.34
N PRO A 34 44.45 10.87 90.47
CA PRO A 34 45.61 10.17 89.95
C PRO A 34 46.32 10.97 88.84
N CYS A 35 47.64 10.84 88.76
CA CYS A 35 48.46 11.48 87.72
C CYS A 35 48.19 10.88 86.33
N PRO A 36 48.09 11.71 85.28
CA PRO A 36 47.95 11.21 83.91
C PRO A 36 49.24 10.51 83.43
N GLY A 37 49.10 9.45 82.62
CA GLY A 37 50.23 8.87 81.88
C GLY A 37 51.20 7.98 82.69
N GLY A 38 50.73 7.28 83.72
CA GLY A 38 51.53 6.25 84.42
C GLY A 38 52.60 6.80 85.38
N GLN A 39 52.59 8.11 85.64
CA GLN A 39 53.41 8.76 86.66
C GLN A 39 52.91 8.40 88.07
N ARG A 40 53.81 8.42 89.06
CA ARG A 40 53.44 8.20 90.47
C ARG A 40 53.24 9.55 91.16
N CYS A 41 52.21 9.65 92.00
CA CYS A 41 51.95 10.84 92.79
C CYS A 41 52.86 10.87 94.03
N ASN A 42 53.63 11.94 94.20
CA ASN A 42 54.40 12.20 95.43
C ASN A 42 53.50 12.95 96.43
N LEU A 43 52.93 12.22 97.41
CA LEU A 43 51.95 12.78 98.36
C LEU A 43 52.54 13.83 99.33
N GLN A 44 53.87 13.92 99.47
CA GLN A 44 54.50 14.95 100.31
C GLN A 44 54.66 16.28 99.58
N GLN A 45 54.81 16.27 98.25
CA GLN A 45 54.99 17.48 97.43
C GLN A 45 53.76 17.81 96.55
N ARG A 46 52.78 16.90 96.49
CA ARG A 46 51.53 16.96 95.71
C ARG A 46 51.75 17.21 94.21
N LEU A 47 52.81 16.63 93.65
CA LEU A 47 53.21 16.79 92.24
C LEU A 47 53.40 15.43 91.56
N CYS A 48 53.14 15.38 90.26
CA CYS A 48 53.30 14.19 89.42
C CYS A 48 54.73 14.08 88.86
N GLU A 49 55.43 12.99 89.19
CA GLU A 49 56.84 12.79 88.80
C GLU A 49 57.00 11.64 87.78
N ARG A 50 57.84 11.86 86.76
CA ARG A 50 58.21 10.86 85.76
C ARG A 50 59.33 9.98 86.32
N SER A 51 59.11 8.67 86.30
CA SER A 51 59.99 7.69 86.92
C SER A 51 61.21 7.39 86.05
N ASP A 52 62.22 8.26 86.01
CA ASP A 52 63.53 7.93 85.45
C ASP A 52 64.69 8.62 86.23
N ALA A 53 65.48 7.76 86.91
CA ALA A 53 66.86 7.91 87.40
C ALA A 53 67.20 8.87 88.57
N ALA A 54 67.46 8.33 89.79
CA ALA A 54 68.79 7.86 90.24
C ALA A 54 69.02 7.96 91.77
N VAL A 55 69.90 7.07 92.26
CA VAL A 55 70.69 7.08 93.52
C VAL A 55 70.13 6.29 94.75
N ASP A 56 70.53 5.01 94.78
CA ASP A 56 71.54 4.41 95.68
C ASP A 56 71.24 3.99 97.15
N VAL A 57 71.71 2.76 97.41
CA VAL A 57 72.03 2.00 98.65
C VAL A 57 71.06 1.99 99.85
N SER A 58 70.49 0.81 100.17
CA SER A 58 70.96 -0.03 101.30
C SER A 58 70.14 -1.31 101.51
N ASP A 59 70.88 -2.35 101.92
CA ASP A 59 70.49 -3.66 102.47
C ASP A 59 69.83 -4.69 101.53
N ALA A 60 70.57 -5.70 101.05
CA ALA A 60 70.99 -6.93 101.76
C ALA A 60 69.83 -7.93 101.90
N SER A 61 69.96 -9.23 101.67
CA SER A 61 71.00 -10.13 101.19
C SER A 61 70.35 -11.53 101.08
N ASP A 62 71.00 -12.43 100.34
CA ASP A 62 70.88 -13.90 100.44
C ASP A 62 70.07 -14.67 99.35
N GLY A 63 70.75 -14.86 98.22
CA GLY A 63 70.68 -16.08 97.39
C GLY A 63 72.13 -16.45 96.97
N PRO A 64 72.51 -17.74 96.94
CA PRO A 64 73.91 -18.16 97.09
C PRO A 64 74.84 -17.73 95.94
N PRO A 65 76.13 -17.50 96.20
CA PRO A 65 77.12 -17.22 95.17
C PRO A 65 77.24 -18.42 94.24
N LEU A 66 76.95 -18.22 92.95
CA LEU A 66 77.32 -19.15 91.89
C LEU A 66 78.82 -18.99 91.55
N ASP A 67 79.69 -19.02 92.56
CA ASP A 67 81.14 -19.22 92.38
C ASP A 67 81.44 -20.72 92.19
N GLY A 68 80.64 -21.36 91.34
CA GLY A 68 81.04 -22.59 90.67
C GLY A 68 81.89 -22.22 89.44
N PRO A 69 82.75 -23.14 88.94
CA PRO A 69 83.40 -22.91 87.66
C PRO A 69 82.32 -22.60 86.61
N LYS A 70 82.48 -21.49 85.89
CA LYS A 70 81.55 -21.13 84.82
C LYS A 70 81.45 -22.29 83.83
N LYS A 71 80.22 -22.63 83.44
CA LYS A 71 79.92 -23.72 82.52
C LYS A 71 80.35 -23.36 81.11
N LYS A 72 80.85 -24.35 80.38
CA LYS A 72 81.32 -24.15 78.99
C LYS A 72 80.14 -24.02 78.03
N VAL A 73 80.41 -23.44 76.87
CA VAL A 73 79.46 -23.41 75.75
C VAL A 73 78.97 -24.84 75.44
N GLY A 74 77.65 -25.02 75.37
CA GLY A 74 76.96 -26.29 75.11
C GLY A 74 76.45 -27.03 76.36
N GLU A 75 76.79 -26.59 77.57
CA GLU A 75 76.32 -27.21 78.81
C GLU A 75 74.95 -26.68 79.28
N ALA A 76 74.15 -27.51 79.95
CA ALA A 76 72.82 -27.10 80.42
C ALA A 76 72.89 -26.00 81.49
N CYS A 77 72.07 -24.95 81.33
CA CYS A 77 72.02 -23.78 82.21
C CYS A 77 70.58 -23.36 82.51
N GLN A 78 70.40 -22.64 83.62
CA GLN A 78 69.11 -22.03 84.00
C GLN A 78 69.14 -20.50 83.93
N SER A 79 70.32 -19.89 83.94
CA SER A 79 70.51 -18.44 83.83
C SER A 79 71.87 -18.12 83.21
N GLY A 80 71.97 -16.92 82.59
CA GLY A 80 73.20 -16.48 81.91
C GLY A 80 74.42 -16.44 82.83
N ALA A 81 74.22 -16.17 84.12
CA ALA A 81 75.29 -16.12 85.12
C ALA A 81 76.07 -17.44 85.29
N GLN A 82 75.48 -18.57 84.87
CA GLN A 82 76.12 -19.89 84.96
C GLN A 82 77.11 -20.17 83.83
N CYS A 83 77.12 -19.37 82.76
CA CYS A 83 77.85 -19.65 81.52
C CYS A 83 79.10 -18.77 81.38
N GLU A 84 80.19 -19.31 80.84
CA GLU A 84 81.41 -18.53 80.50
C GLU A 84 81.07 -17.35 79.59
N SER A 85 80.19 -17.57 78.61
CA SER A 85 79.69 -16.58 77.67
C SER A 85 78.72 -15.55 78.27
N SER A 86 78.25 -15.76 79.50
CA SER A 86 77.16 -15.00 80.14
C SER A 86 75.78 -15.15 79.47
N PHE A 87 75.64 -15.98 78.44
CA PHE A 87 74.38 -16.20 77.71
C PHE A 87 73.85 -17.61 77.96
N CYS A 88 72.65 -17.72 78.51
CA CYS A 88 71.91 -18.97 78.65
C CYS A 88 70.65 -18.88 77.80
N ALA A 89 70.59 -19.69 76.74
CA ALA A 89 69.49 -19.67 75.78
C ALA A 89 69.08 -21.13 75.46
N ASP A 90 67.78 -21.40 75.35
CA ASP A 90 67.24 -22.77 75.19
C ASP A 90 67.71 -23.80 76.22
N GLY A 91 67.98 -23.34 77.44
CA GLY A 91 68.46 -24.18 78.53
C GLY A 91 69.91 -24.64 78.39
N VAL A 92 70.70 -24.08 77.46
CA VAL A 92 72.13 -24.38 77.27
C VAL A 92 72.99 -23.11 77.17
N CYS A 93 74.24 -23.20 77.62
CA CYS A 93 75.19 -22.10 77.60
C CYS A 93 75.57 -21.79 76.16
N CYS A 94 75.22 -20.59 75.70
CA CYS A 94 75.31 -20.22 74.30
C CYS A 94 76.51 -19.32 74.02
N GLU A 95 77.16 -19.44 72.88
CA GLU A 95 78.27 -18.56 72.49
C GLU A 95 77.85 -17.07 72.36
N SER A 96 76.55 -16.80 72.15
CA SER A 96 75.96 -15.46 72.06
C SER A 96 74.55 -15.41 72.67
N ALA A 97 73.93 -14.23 72.74
CA ALA A 97 72.57 -14.09 73.28
C ALA A 97 71.52 -14.91 72.50
N CYS A 98 71.76 -15.20 71.21
CA CYS A 98 70.89 -15.98 70.34
C CYS A 98 69.42 -15.50 70.31
N ASN A 99 69.18 -14.18 70.33
CA ASN A 99 67.84 -13.56 70.35
C ASN A 99 67.27 -13.28 68.93
N GLN A 100 67.88 -13.84 67.90
CA GLN A 100 67.37 -13.70 66.53
C GLN A 100 66.14 -14.60 66.36
N THR A 101 65.13 -14.11 65.66
CA THR A 101 63.91 -14.87 65.37
C THR A 101 64.27 -16.18 64.69
N CYS A 102 63.71 -17.29 65.17
CA CYS A 102 63.97 -18.62 64.63
C CYS A 102 65.42 -19.08 64.74
N HIS A 103 66.09 -18.70 65.82
CA HIS A 103 67.37 -19.26 66.20
C HIS A 103 67.26 -20.04 67.52
N THR A 104 68.01 -21.13 67.61
CA THR A 104 68.12 -21.93 68.81
C THR A 104 69.58 -22.21 69.14
N CYS A 105 69.90 -22.19 70.43
CA CYS A 105 71.21 -22.58 70.92
C CYS A 105 71.28 -24.05 71.34
N ASN A 106 70.15 -24.75 71.34
CA ASN A 106 70.05 -26.16 71.67
C ASN A 106 69.75 -27.00 70.41
N ALA A 107 70.33 -26.62 69.28
CA ALA A 107 70.23 -27.39 68.04
C ALA A 107 70.88 -28.77 68.22
N ALA A 108 70.21 -29.83 67.75
CA ALA A 108 70.70 -31.20 67.88
C ALA A 108 72.11 -31.35 67.25
N GLY A 109 73.09 -31.78 68.03
CA GLY A 109 74.48 -31.96 67.59
C GLY A 109 75.31 -30.68 67.52
N LYS A 110 74.74 -29.51 67.82
CA LYS A 110 75.39 -28.18 67.79
C LYS A 110 75.09 -27.35 69.05
N ALA A 111 74.82 -28.02 70.17
CA ALA A 111 74.48 -27.36 71.43
C ALA A 111 75.56 -26.34 71.83
N GLY A 112 75.13 -25.11 72.11
CA GLY A 112 76.00 -24.00 72.47
C GLY A 112 76.36 -23.05 71.32
N THR A 113 76.16 -23.43 70.07
CA THR A 113 76.30 -22.55 68.91
C THR A 113 74.92 -22.01 68.52
N CYS A 114 74.82 -20.70 68.23
CA CYS A 114 73.53 -20.11 67.86
C CYS A 114 73.21 -20.42 66.39
N GLU A 115 72.30 -21.36 66.17
CA GLU A 115 71.97 -21.89 64.85
C GLU A 115 70.52 -21.59 64.50
N MET A 116 70.19 -21.64 63.21
CA MET A 116 68.80 -21.53 62.78
C MET A 116 67.99 -22.74 63.28
N THR A 117 66.82 -22.47 63.83
CA THR A 117 65.84 -23.48 64.25
C THR A 117 65.41 -24.32 63.05
N ALA A 118 65.23 -25.64 63.25
CA ALA A 118 64.84 -26.56 62.19
C ALA A 118 63.49 -26.17 61.56
N ASP A 119 63.36 -26.40 60.24
CA ASP A 119 62.12 -26.12 59.52
C ASP A 119 60.91 -26.84 60.14
N GLY A 120 59.82 -26.09 60.34
CA GLY A 120 58.58 -26.60 60.94
C GLY A 120 58.56 -26.61 62.47
N SER A 121 59.60 -26.11 63.15
CA SER A 121 59.63 -25.99 64.61
C SER A 121 59.63 -24.53 65.07
N ASP A 122 59.14 -24.27 66.29
CA ASP A 122 59.19 -22.95 66.94
C ASP A 122 59.21 -23.13 68.48
N PRO A 123 60.33 -23.60 69.04
CA PRO A 123 60.43 -23.94 70.46
C PRO A 123 60.29 -22.72 71.38
N ARG A 124 60.44 -21.50 70.85
CA ARG A 124 60.35 -20.24 71.58
C ARG A 124 59.04 -19.48 71.34
N SER A 125 58.14 -20.00 70.50
CA SER A 125 56.88 -19.35 70.12
C SER A 125 57.08 -17.93 69.55
N GLU A 126 58.12 -17.77 68.74
CA GLU A 126 58.51 -16.51 68.11
C GLU A 126 57.68 -16.19 66.86
N CYS A 127 57.01 -17.19 66.26
CA CYS A 127 56.24 -17.07 65.03
C CYS A 127 54.74 -16.91 65.25
N GLY A 128 54.36 -16.09 66.24
CA GLY A 128 52.97 -15.74 66.53
C GLY A 128 52.24 -16.80 67.35
N SER A 129 51.31 -16.34 68.18
CA SER A 129 50.57 -17.18 69.13
C SER A 129 49.12 -17.47 68.73
N ASP A 130 48.67 -16.95 67.58
CA ASP A 130 47.33 -17.23 67.08
C ASP A 130 47.21 -18.72 66.69
N PRO A 131 46.22 -19.48 67.19
CA PRO A 131 46.12 -20.91 66.92
C PRO A 131 45.92 -21.27 65.44
N SER A 132 45.42 -20.34 64.62
CA SER A 132 45.10 -20.56 63.20
C SER A 132 46.05 -19.82 62.25
N CYS A 133 46.60 -18.69 62.69
CA CYS A 133 47.52 -17.86 61.88
C CYS A 133 48.98 -17.90 62.36
N GLY A 134 49.26 -18.48 63.53
CA GLY A 134 50.61 -18.75 64.00
C GLY A 134 51.39 -19.57 62.97
N GLY A 135 52.66 -19.19 62.80
CA GLY A 135 53.58 -19.81 61.86
C GLY A 135 54.58 -20.75 62.55
N THR A 136 55.47 -21.30 61.75
CA THR A 136 56.63 -22.07 62.23
C THR A 136 57.90 -21.50 61.62
N CYS A 137 59.07 -21.75 62.22
CA CYS A 137 60.32 -21.36 61.60
C CYS A 137 60.55 -22.08 60.27
N ASN A 138 61.10 -21.35 59.29
CA ASN A 138 61.31 -21.84 57.93
C ASN A 138 62.68 -22.51 57.68
N GLY A 139 63.50 -22.68 58.71
CA GLY A 139 64.88 -23.18 58.58
C GLY A 139 65.91 -22.16 58.09
N PHE A 140 65.51 -20.92 57.81
CA PHE A 140 66.34 -19.84 57.29
C PHE A 140 66.32 -18.57 58.16
N GLY A 141 65.96 -18.69 59.45
CA GLY A 141 65.91 -17.56 60.39
C GLY A 141 64.70 -16.63 60.20
N ALA A 142 63.60 -17.12 59.60
CA ALA A 142 62.34 -16.38 59.51
C ALA A 142 61.12 -17.26 59.77
N CYS A 143 60.02 -16.62 60.14
CA CYS A 143 58.73 -17.28 60.33
C CYS A 143 58.02 -17.51 58.99
N ARG A 144 57.40 -18.67 58.84
CA ARG A 144 56.49 -19.01 57.74
C ARG A 144 55.06 -19.02 58.27
N TYR A 145 54.29 -18.01 57.88
CA TYR A 145 52.88 -17.85 58.22
C TYR A 145 51.97 -18.41 57.13
N PRO A 146 50.73 -18.83 57.47
CA PRO A 146 49.66 -18.99 56.49
C PRO A 146 49.44 -17.71 55.69
N ASP A 147 49.11 -17.84 54.41
CA ASP A 147 48.87 -16.69 53.53
C ASP A 147 47.55 -15.97 53.85
N THR A 148 47.27 -14.88 53.13
CA THR A 148 46.07 -14.06 53.34
C THR A 148 44.76 -14.70 52.90
N SER A 149 44.80 -15.91 52.32
CA SER A 149 43.62 -16.71 52.00
C SER A 149 43.22 -17.65 53.15
N ALA A 150 44.12 -17.91 54.10
CA ALA A 150 43.87 -18.79 55.24
C ALA A 150 42.80 -18.20 56.18
N SER A 151 41.72 -18.95 56.40
CA SER A 151 40.64 -18.57 57.31
C SER A 151 41.00 -18.87 58.76
N CYS A 152 40.80 -17.91 59.64
CA CYS A 152 41.10 -18.02 61.08
C CYS A 152 39.87 -17.79 61.98
N GLY A 153 38.68 -17.72 61.38
CA GLY A 153 37.42 -17.65 62.09
C GLY A 153 36.22 -17.75 61.15
N SER A 154 35.03 -17.88 61.70
CA SER A 154 33.79 -17.97 60.94
C SER A 154 33.48 -16.66 60.20
N ALA A 155 32.99 -16.79 58.96
CA ALA A 155 32.38 -15.69 58.23
C ALA A 155 31.05 -15.29 58.90
N SER A 156 30.67 -14.02 58.78
CA SER A 156 29.36 -13.52 59.18
C SER A 156 28.88 -12.52 58.15
N CYS A 157 27.58 -12.44 57.92
CA CYS A 157 27.00 -11.44 57.03
C CYS A 157 25.78 -10.82 57.69
N ALA A 158 25.77 -9.49 57.77
CA ALA A 158 24.63 -8.73 58.27
C ALA A 158 24.42 -7.48 57.41
N ALA A 159 23.16 -7.11 57.18
CA ALA A 159 22.78 -5.91 56.43
C ALA A 159 23.46 -5.76 55.04
N GLY A 160 23.72 -6.87 54.35
CA GLY A 160 24.36 -6.86 53.02
C GLY A 160 25.87 -6.61 53.06
N MET A 161 26.50 -6.78 54.21
CA MET A 161 27.94 -6.67 54.38
C MET A 161 28.47 -7.97 54.98
N ARG A 162 29.40 -8.61 54.25
CA ARG A 162 30.05 -9.86 54.61
C ARG A 162 31.37 -9.56 55.31
N THR A 163 31.53 -10.11 56.50
CA THR A 163 32.72 -9.99 57.33
C THR A 163 33.42 -11.34 57.42
N LEU A 164 34.67 -11.38 56.96
CA LEU A 164 35.55 -12.54 56.94
C LEU A 164 36.67 -12.38 57.96
N LYS A 165 37.12 -13.49 58.56
CA LYS A 165 38.33 -13.53 59.38
C LYS A 165 39.41 -14.34 58.66
N ARG A 166 40.49 -13.67 58.27
CA ARG A 166 41.62 -14.28 57.53
C ARG A 166 42.95 -13.88 58.14
N CYS A 167 43.95 -14.74 57.98
CA CYS A 167 45.31 -14.41 58.37
C CYS A 167 45.83 -13.21 57.58
N ASP A 168 46.63 -12.36 58.19
CA ASP A 168 47.24 -11.20 57.55
C ASP A 168 48.58 -11.50 56.87
N GLY A 169 49.02 -12.77 56.89
CA GLY A 169 50.34 -13.19 56.42
C GLY A 169 51.49 -12.86 57.37
N GLN A 170 51.20 -12.28 58.55
CA GLN A 170 52.17 -11.88 59.57
C GLN A 170 51.88 -12.51 60.94
N GLY A 171 50.97 -13.49 61.00
CA GLY A 171 50.66 -14.23 62.22
C GLY A 171 49.40 -13.77 62.95
N THR A 172 48.65 -12.81 62.41
CA THR A 172 47.45 -12.25 63.07
C THR A 172 46.18 -12.59 62.29
N CYS A 173 45.13 -12.98 63.02
CA CYS A 173 43.80 -13.12 62.45
C CYS A 173 43.11 -11.75 62.26
N ALA A 174 43.09 -11.23 61.03
CA ALA A 174 42.51 -9.95 60.67
C ALA A 174 41.04 -10.07 60.21
N THR A 175 40.27 -9.01 60.44
CA THR A 175 38.87 -8.90 60.00
C THR A 175 38.78 -8.10 58.71
N ASN A 176 38.16 -8.68 57.68
CA ASN A 176 37.96 -8.07 56.37
C ASN A 176 36.46 -7.92 56.11
N SER A 177 36.03 -6.76 55.61
CA SER A 177 34.61 -6.50 55.33
C SER A 177 34.39 -6.19 53.85
N GLU A 178 33.45 -6.90 53.24
CA GLU A 178 33.12 -6.83 51.82
C GLU A 178 31.62 -6.54 51.66
N SER A 179 31.26 -5.74 50.65
CA SER A 179 29.85 -5.49 50.31
C SER A 179 29.30 -6.66 49.51
N CYS A 180 28.06 -7.06 49.80
CA CYS A 180 27.33 -8.06 49.03
C CYS A 180 26.77 -7.54 47.70
N GLY A 181 27.15 -6.33 47.26
CA GLY A 181 26.79 -5.83 45.93
C GLY A 181 25.27 -5.73 45.69
N GLY A 182 24.50 -5.38 46.73
CA GLY A 182 23.04 -5.25 46.65
C GLY A 182 22.26 -6.53 47.00
N TYR A 183 22.93 -7.65 47.25
CA TYR A 183 22.30 -8.89 47.69
C TYR A 183 22.20 -8.99 49.21
N ALA A 184 21.10 -9.58 49.69
CA ALA A 184 20.93 -9.87 51.11
C ALA A 184 21.87 -10.99 51.58
N CYS A 185 22.11 -11.06 52.88
CA CYS A 185 22.92 -12.11 53.49
C CYS A 185 22.17 -13.45 53.53
N GLU A 186 22.90 -14.53 53.32
CA GLU A 186 22.46 -15.90 53.58
C GLU A 186 22.66 -16.27 55.05
N ALA A 187 21.92 -17.29 55.50
CA ALA A 187 22.01 -17.77 56.89
C ALA A 187 23.37 -18.41 57.23
N ASN A 188 24.16 -18.81 56.23
CA ASN A 188 25.51 -19.37 56.38
C ASN A 188 26.59 -18.28 56.59
N GLY A 189 26.23 -17.00 56.57
CA GLY A 189 27.17 -15.89 56.75
C GLY A 189 27.83 -15.39 55.45
N ASP A 190 27.35 -15.82 54.28
CA ASP A 190 27.78 -15.33 52.97
C ASP A 190 26.74 -14.41 52.30
N CYS A 191 27.12 -13.76 51.21
CA CYS A 191 26.21 -12.98 50.37
C CYS A 191 25.39 -13.91 49.48
N LYS A 192 24.09 -13.64 49.31
CA LYS A 192 23.34 -14.25 48.20
C LYS A 192 23.99 -13.87 46.88
N SER A 193 23.97 -14.81 45.93
CA SER A 193 24.48 -14.59 44.57
C SER A 193 23.37 -14.49 43.54
N THR A 194 22.14 -14.84 43.93
CA THR A 194 20.93 -14.71 43.12
C THR A 194 19.76 -14.29 44.01
N CYS A 195 18.73 -13.71 43.40
CA CYS A 195 17.48 -13.38 44.06
C CYS A 195 16.31 -14.17 43.46
N GLY A 196 15.31 -14.48 44.28
CA GLY A 196 13.99 -14.98 43.87
C GLY A 196 12.86 -13.99 44.16
N GLY A 197 13.12 -12.96 44.97
CA GLY A 197 12.19 -11.87 45.24
C GLY A 197 12.86 -10.67 45.90
N ALA A 198 12.09 -9.61 46.14
CA ALA A 198 12.60 -8.34 46.69
C ALA A 198 13.34 -8.49 48.03
N GLY A 199 12.93 -9.44 48.88
CA GLY A 199 13.58 -9.70 50.17
C GLY A 199 14.98 -10.30 50.08
N ASP A 200 15.41 -10.73 48.89
CA ASP A 200 16.77 -11.22 48.63
C ASP A 200 17.74 -10.09 48.23
N CYS A 201 17.22 -8.87 48.10
CA CYS A 201 17.97 -7.67 47.75
C CYS A 201 18.02 -6.70 48.94
N THR A 202 19.04 -5.85 48.98
CA THR A 202 19.21 -4.84 50.03
C THR A 202 18.79 -3.45 49.53
N GLY A 203 18.39 -2.58 50.46
CA GLY A 203 17.96 -1.22 50.12
C GLY A 203 16.68 -1.19 49.28
N THR A 204 16.72 -0.42 48.19
CA THR A 204 15.59 -0.26 47.24
C THR A 204 15.72 -1.16 46.01
N ALA A 205 16.71 -2.03 45.95
CA ALA A 205 16.90 -2.93 44.82
C ALA A 205 15.76 -3.96 44.73
N GLN A 206 15.35 -4.27 43.51
CA GLN A 206 14.33 -5.29 43.22
C GLN A 206 14.95 -6.48 42.51
N CYS A 207 14.38 -7.66 42.76
CA CYS A 207 14.81 -8.85 42.06
C CYS A 207 14.27 -8.84 40.63
N VAL A 208 15.18 -8.80 39.65
CA VAL A 208 14.89 -8.86 38.23
C VAL A 208 15.61 -10.06 37.63
N GLY A 209 14.82 -11.07 37.24
CA GLY A 209 15.38 -12.37 36.87
C GLY A 209 16.05 -13.00 38.10
N THR A 210 17.37 -13.16 38.05
CA THR A 210 18.17 -13.65 39.19
C THR A 210 19.04 -12.57 39.80
N ASN A 211 18.93 -11.31 39.35
CA ASN A 211 19.81 -10.22 39.78
C ASN A 211 19.08 -9.16 40.60
N CYS A 212 19.70 -8.69 41.66
CA CYS A 212 19.25 -7.50 42.38
C CYS A 212 19.66 -6.25 41.59
N VAL A 213 18.68 -5.46 41.14
CA VAL A 213 18.92 -4.23 40.38
C VAL A 213 18.31 -3.03 41.10
N ASP A 214 19.05 -1.92 41.14
CA ASP A 214 18.54 -0.67 41.67
C ASP A 214 17.42 -0.12 40.78
N GLN A 215 16.30 0.24 41.42
CA GLN A 215 15.17 0.83 40.72
C GLN A 215 15.52 2.23 40.21
N GLN A 216 15.22 2.47 38.95
CA GLN A 216 15.51 3.70 38.25
C GLN A 216 14.42 4.76 38.52
N PRO A 217 14.78 6.06 38.58
CA PRO A 217 13.82 7.15 38.73
C PRO A 217 12.95 7.32 37.48
N LEU A 218 11.89 8.13 37.61
CA LEU A 218 11.07 8.54 36.45
C LEU A 218 11.93 9.13 35.33
N GLY A 219 11.62 8.78 34.09
CA GLY A 219 12.31 9.26 32.90
C GLY A 219 13.57 8.48 32.52
N ALA A 220 14.02 7.54 33.35
CA ALA A 220 15.12 6.63 33.04
C ALA A 220 14.68 5.51 32.09
N ALA A 221 15.63 4.93 31.34
CA ALA A 221 15.36 3.80 30.46
C ALA A 221 15.12 2.50 31.25
N CYS A 222 14.10 1.74 30.86
CA CYS A 222 13.72 0.47 31.49
C CYS A 222 13.55 -0.69 30.51
N GLY A 223 13.69 -0.44 29.20
CA GLY A 223 13.55 -1.46 28.16
C GLY A 223 12.14 -2.05 28.14
N THR A 224 11.98 -3.32 28.48
CA THR A 224 10.66 -3.97 28.57
C THR A 224 10.28 -4.36 30.00
N ASN A 225 11.06 -3.95 31.00
CA ASN A 225 10.92 -4.42 32.37
C ASN A 225 10.31 -3.36 33.29
N PRO A 226 9.04 -3.51 33.73
CA PRO A 226 8.40 -2.58 34.65
C PRO A 226 9.05 -2.53 36.04
N LEU A 227 9.67 -3.63 36.48
CA LEU A 227 10.31 -3.72 37.81
C LEU A 227 11.62 -2.95 37.91
N ALA A 228 12.23 -2.60 36.77
CA ALA A 228 13.39 -1.71 36.73
C ALA A 228 13.05 -0.28 37.16
N CYS A 229 11.77 0.09 37.23
CA CYS A 229 11.32 1.42 37.57
C CYS A 229 10.84 1.50 39.01
N ALA A 230 11.19 2.57 39.72
CA ALA A 230 10.65 2.83 41.05
C ALA A 230 9.11 2.99 41.03
N SER A 231 8.55 3.43 39.91
CA SER A 231 7.10 3.51 39.69
C SER A 231 6.43 2.16 39.42
N GLY A 232 7.21 1.11 39.15
CA GLY A 232 6.73 -0.19 38.68
C GLY A 232 6.15 -0.18 37.26
N LYS A 233 6.34 0.91 36.49
CA LYS A 233 5.71 1.13 35.18
C LYS A 233 6.76 1.50 34.14
N CYS A 234 6.96 0.63 33.16
CA CYS A 234 7.82 0.86 32.01
C CYS A 234 6.96 1.06 30.77
N THR A 235 6.84 2.30 30.30
CA THR A 235 6.00 2.69 29.16
C THR A 235 6.90 3.30 28.09
N ASP A 236 6.80 2.80 26.85
CA ASP A 236 7.69 3.17 25.74
C ASP A 236 9.20 3.01 26.04
N GLY A 237 9.53 2.04 26.91
CA GLY A 237 10.91 1.80 27.35
C GLY A 237 11.46 2.82 28.34
N VAL A 238 10.60 3.66 28.92
CA VAL A 238 10.94 4.68 29.91
C VAL A 238 10.13 4.50 31.20
N CYS A 239 10.77 4.70 32.34
CA CYS A 239 10.11 4.66 33.65
C CYS A 239 9.09 5.79 33.77
N CYS A 240 7.82 5.41 33.85
CA CYS A 240 6.72 6.35 33.67
C CYS A 240 5.84 6.45 34.92
N SER A 241 5.15 7.59 35.09
CA SER A 241 4.21 7.81 36.19
C SER A 241 2.93 6.98 36.03
N VAL A 242 2.57 6.65 34.80
CA VAL A 242 1.40 5.85 34.41
C VAL A 242 1.83 4.67 33.53
N SER A 243 0.99 3.64 33.41
CA SER A 243 1.31 2.42 32.65
C SER A 243 1.02 2.57 31.16
N ASP A 244 0.18 3.55 30.80
CA ASP A 244 -0.18 3.91 29.45
C ASP A 244 -0.41 5.42 29.39
N CYS A 245 0.21 6.08 28.40
CA CYS A 245 0.06 7.51 28.16
C CYS A 245 -1.14 7.87 27.30
N GLY A 246 -1.83 6.89 26.73
CA GLY A 246 -2.93 7.06 25.80
C GLY A 246 -2.48 7.34 24.36
N GLU A 247 -3.46 7.52 23.48
CA GLU A 247 -3.24 7.67 22.03
C GLU A 247 -2.34 8.87 21.71
N CYS A 248 -1.39 8.67 20.78
CA CYS A 248 -0.45 9.69 20.30
C CYS A 248 0.33 10.44 21.39
N LYS A 249 0.48 9.78 22.54
CA LYS A 249 1.34 10.23 23.63
C LYS A 249 2.40 9.18 23.90
N ARG A 250 3.51 9.63 24.47
CA ARG A 250 4.62 8.78 24.87
C ARG A 250 5.13 9.18 26.23
N CYS A 251 5.84 8.29 26.89
CA CYS A 251 6.56 8.66 28.11
C CYS A 251 7.85 9.45 27.78
N ALA A 252 7.97 10.66 28.33
CA ALA A 252 9.11 11.54 28.09
C ALA A 252 10.38 11.03 28.82
N SER A 253 11.48 10.90 28.07
CA SER A 253 12.80 10.64 28.65
C SER A 253 13.21 11.82 29.55
N GLY A 254 13.67 11.53 30.77
CA GLY A 254 14.06 12.52 31.78
C GLY A 254 12.96 12.91 32.78
N SER A 255 11.71 13.15 32.35
CA SER A 255 10.62 13.51 33.28
C SER A 255 9.74 12.33 33.69
N GLY A 256 9.66 11.28 32.85
CA GLY A 256 8.76 10.14 33.06
C GLY A 256 7.28 10.51 33.08
N GLN A 257 6.93 11.68 32.53
CA GLN A 257 5.57 12.14 32.35
C GLN A 257 5.13 11.93 30.90
N CYS A 258 3.82 11.79 30.70
CA CYS A 258 3.27 11.67 29.35
C CYS A 258 3.35 13.00 28.61
N GLU A 259 3.88 12.95 27.40
CA GLU A 259 3.95 14.08 26.47
C GLU A 259 3.39 13.70 25.11
N ASN A 260 3.12 14.71 24.29
CA ASN A 260 2.69 14.49 22.92
C ASN A 260 3.82 13.85 22.11
N ARG A 261 3.49 12.82 21.35
CA ARG A 261 4.43 12.25 20.39
C ARG A 261 4.63 13.24 19.22
N PRO A 262 5.85 13.36 18.67
CA PRO A 262 6.08 14.14 17.47
C PRO A 262 5.21 13.66 16.31
N ASP A 263 4.88 14.59 15.39
CA ASP A 263 4.09 14.29 14.22
C ASP A 263 4.74 13.19 13.38
N GLY A 264 3.96 12.17 13.00
CA GLY A 264 4.48 11.01 12.26
C GLY A 264 3.75 9.70 12.55
N PRO A 265 4.27 8.56 12.05
CA PRO A 265 3.59 7.26 12.15
C PRO A 265 3.41 6.82 13.60
N ALA A 266 2.17 6.64 14.03
CA ALA A 266 1.80 6.10 15.35
C ALA A 266 2.39 4.69 15.54
N PRO A 267 2.81 4.31 16.77
CA PRO A 267 3.11 2.92 17.09
C PRO A 267 1.89 2.04 16.79
N SER A 268 2.14 0.81 16.32
CA SER A 268 1.08 -0.10 15.90
C SER A 268 -0.03 -0.22 16.95
N GLY A 269 -1.29 0.01 16.52
CA GLY A 269 -2.47 -0.13 17.37
C GLY A 269 -2.93 1.12 18.12
N GLN A 270 -2.15 2.21 18.18
CA GLN A 270 -2.55 3.44 18.89
C GLN A 270 -3.56 4.32 18.14
N CYS A 271 -3.58 4.26 16.81
CA CYS A 271 -4.52 5.02 16.00
C CYS A 271 -5.37 4.04 15.20
N GLN A 272 -6.58 3.77 15.69
CA GLN A 272 -7.54 2.90 15.00
C GLN A 272 -8.44 3.72 14.07
N GLY A 273 -8.87 3.11 12.96
CA GLY A 273 -9.71 3.76 11.96
C GLY A 273 -9.71 3.00 10.64
N HIS A 274 -10.55 3.44 9.71
CA HIS A 274 -10.53 2.88 8.36
C HIS A 274 -9.19 3.24 7.68
N PRO A 275 -8.51 2.34 6.97
CA PRO A 275 -7.18 2.61 6.39
C PRO A 275 -7.10 3.86 5.51
N ALA A 276 -8.18 4.19 4.79
CA ALA A 276 -8.28 5.40 3.98
C ALA A 276 -8.56 6.69 4.79
N CYS A 277 -9.05 6.57 6.02
CA CYS A 277 -9.47 7.68 6.88
C CYS A 277 -8.50 7.98 8.03
N ASN A 278 -7.67 6.99 8.38
CA ASN A 278 -6.62 7.11 9.37
C ASN A 278 -5.37 6.38 8.84
N PRO A 279 -4.39 7.11 8.29
CA PRO A 279 -3.13 6.50 7.84
C PRO A 279 -2.22 6.06 9.02
N GLY A 280 -2.72 6.06 10.25
CA GLY A 280 -1.96 5.68 11.44
C GLY A 280 -0.93 6.75 11.81
N MET A 281 -1.30 8.03 11.72
CA MET A 281 -0.39 9.15 12.01
C MET A 281 -0.84 9.93 13.24
N CYS A 282 0.12 10.46 13.99
CA CYS A 282 -0.10 11.44 15.04
C CYS A 282 0.15 12.84 14.49
N ALA A 283 -0.69 13.79 14.88
CA ALA A 283 -0.49 15.22 14.68
C ALA A 283 -0.89 15.98 15.94
N GLY A 284 0.03 16.76 16.53
CA GLY A 284 -0.27 17.58 17.70
C GLY A 284 -0.70 16.81 18.95
N GLY A 285 -0.29 15.55 19.11
CA GLY A 285 -0.67 14.71 20.25
C GLY A 285 -2.02 14.00 20.15
N ALA A 286 -2.65 14.00 18.96
CA ALA A 286 -3.86 13.24 18.65
C ALA A 286 -3.69 12.47 17.33
N CYS A 287 -4.53 11.47 17.10
CA CYS A 287 -4.56 10.77 15.81
C CYS A 287 -5.02 11.72 14.70
N ALA A 288 -4.29 11.73 13.60
CA ALA A 288 -4.55 12.54 12.44
C ALA A 288 -5.53 11.82 11.50
N TYR A 289 -6.68 12.44 11.27
CA TYR A 289 -7.72 11.92 10.39
C TYR A 289 -7.92 12.81 9.17
N THR A 290 -8.18 12.19 8.02
CA THR A 290 -8.47 12.90 6.76
C THR A 290 -9.97 12.89 6.49
N ALA A 291 -10.68 13.97 6.81
CA ALA A 291 -12.10 14.09 6.54
C ALA A 291 -12.39 14.25 5.04
N ASN A 292 -13.58 13.83 4.60
CA ASN A 292 -14.11 13.94 3.23
C ASN A 292 -13.36 13.14 2.14
N VAL A 293 -12.41 12.28 2.53
CA VAL A 293 -11.77 11.32 1.62
C VAL A 293 -12.72 10.15 1.33
N LEU A 294 -12.81 9.72 0.08
CA LEU A 294 -13.58 8.53 -0.32
C LEU A 294 -12.91 7.29 0.27
N CYS A 295 -13.65 6.54 1.08
CA CYS A 295 -13.14 5.35 1.75
C CYS A 295 -13.81 4.05 1.30
N ASP A 296 -15.02 4.15 0.78
CA ASP A 296 -15.70 3.04 0.11
C ASP A 296 -16.65 3.60 -0.95
N GLU A 297 -16.86 2.84 -2.01
CA GLU A 297 -17.83 3.14 -3.05
C GLU A 297 -18.42 1.85 -3.58
N GLN A 298 -19.75 1.85 -3.75
CA GLN A 298 -20.52 0.73 -4.23
C GLN A 298 -21.61 1.24 -5.16
N CYS A 299 -21.88 0.48 -6.19
CA CYS A 299 -22.88 0.78 -7.20
C CYS A 299 -23.61 -0.53 -7.53
N SER A 300 -24.92 -0.57 -7.29
CA SER A 300 -25.74 -1.73 -7.61
C SER A 300 -27.03 -1.28 -8.31
N GLY A 301 -27.31 -1.88 -9.47
CA GLY A 301 -28.40 -1.48 -10.35
C GLY A 301 -28.22 -0.04 -10.82
N GLU A 302 -28.98 0.88 -10.22
CA GLU A 302 -28.97 2.32 -10.51
C GLU A 302 -28.62 3.16 -9.27
N THR A 303 -28.26 2.53 -8.16
CA THR A 303 -27.97 3.22 -6.90
C THR A 303 -26.47 3.26 -6.66
N TYR A 304 -25.92 4.46 -6.66
CA TYR A 304 -24.53 4.72 -6.27
C TYR A 304 -24.49 5.18 -4.82
N THR A 305 -23.78 4.42 -4.00
CA THR A 305 -23.50 4.73 -2.60
C THR A 305 -22.01 4.93 -2.43
N GLN A 306 -21.64 6.05 -1.84
CA GLN A 306 -20.26 6.32 -1.46
C GLN A 306 -20.19 6.50 0.05
N SER A 307 -19.06 6.13 0.64
CA SER A 307 -18.74 6.41 2.04
C SER A 307 -17.54 7.32 2.09
N LYS A 308 -17.62 8.35 2.93
CA LYS A 308 -16.54 9.32 3.13
C LYS A 308 -16.05 9.30 4.56
N CYS A 309 -14.77 9.59 4.72
CA CYS A 309 -14.13 9.69 6.02
C CYS A 309 -14.73 10.83 6.84
N THR A 310 -15.11 10.52 8.08
CA THR A 310 -15.51 11.50 9.09
C THR A 310 -14.28 12.14 9.73
N ALA A 311 -14.50 13.20 10.51
CA ALA A 311 -13.44 13.80 11.32
C ALA A 311 -12.89 12.86 12.41
N THR A 312 -13.54 11.74 12.69
CA THR A 312 -13.12 10.74 13.68
C THR A 312 -12.48 9.50 13.04
N GLY A 313 -12.16 9.53 11.75
CA GLY A 313 -11.50 8.42 11.06
C GLY A 313 -12.38 7.22 10.72
N THR A 314 -13.70 7.36 10.83
CA THR A 314 -14.65 6.33 10.44
C THR A 314 -15.13 6.53 9.01
N CYS A 315 -15.39 5.44 8.30
CA CYS A 315 -15.95 5.50 6.95
C CYS A 315 -17.48 5.54 7.04
N ALA A 316 -18.08 6.70 6.77
CA ALA A 316 -19.52 6.90 6.93
C ALA A 316 -20.22 7.01 5.57
N ALA A 317 -21.27 6.20 5.40
CA ALA A 317 -22.11 6.20 4.21
C ALA A 317 -22.74 7.57 3.99
N GLN A 318 -22.65 8.05 2.75
CA GLN A 318 -23.31 9.26 2.29
C GLN A 318 -24.71 8.92 1.78
N THR A 319 -25.54 9.94 1.59
CA THR A 319 -26.85 9.78 0.95
C THR A 319 -26.67 9.13 -0.42
N PRO A 320 -27.38 8.02 -0.71
CA PRO A 320 -27.33 7.38 -2.01
C PRO A 320 -27.71 8.36 -3.12
N THR A 321 -27.00 8.30 -4.23
CA THR A 321 -27.28 9.04 -5.45
C THR A 321 -27.70 8.08 -6.54
N THR A 322 -28.56 8.53 -7.45
CA THR A 322 -28.96 7.72 -8.60
C THR A 322 -27.95 7.86 -9.73
N CYS A 323 -27.65 6.74 -10.41
CA CYS A 323 -26.91 6.73 -11.67
C CYS A 323 -27.77 7.11 -12.87
N ALA A 324 -29.09 7.21 -12.70
CA ALA A 324 -30.01 7.52 -13.80
C ALA A 324 -29.55 8.79 -14.55
N PRO A 325 -29.49 8.75 -15.90
CA PRO A 325 -30.09 7.75 -16.78
C PRO A 325 -29.23 6.50 -17.08
N TYR A 326 -28.06 6.37 -16.47
CA TYR A 326 -27.11 5.27 -16.67
C TYR A 326 -27.27 4.17 -15.61
N ALA A 327 -26.80 2.97 -15.93
CA ALA A 327 -26.63 1.88 -14.97
C ALA A 327 -25.22 1.91 -14.34
N CYS A 328 -25.04 1.15 -13.27
CA CYS A 328 -23.74 0.89 -12.69
C CYS A 328 -22.81 0.13 -13.66
N GLU A 329 -21.52 0.39 -13.57
CA GLU A 329 -20.49 -0.40 -14.25
C GLU A 329 -20.48 -1.83 -13.71
N ALA A 330 -20.03 -2.79 -14.54
CA ALA A 330 -19.95 -4.20 -14.14
C ALA A 330 -19.07 -4.44 -12.90
N ALA A 331 -18.09 -3.57 -12.64
CA ALA A 331 -17.26 -3.62 -11.44
C ALA A 331 -18.00 -3.19 -10.16
N GLY A 332 -19.22 -2.67 -10.27
CA GLY A 332 -20.07 -2.30 -9.14
C GLY A 332 -19.54 -1.13 -8.32
N LYS A 333 -18.69 -0.26 -8.90
CA LYS A 333 -18.07 0.86 -8.17
C LYS A 333 -18.47 2.24 -8.66
N LYS A 334 -18.88 2.40 -9.93
CA LYS A 334 -19.17 3.71 -10.52
C LYS A 334 -20.38 3.64 -11.43
N CYS A 335 -21.06 4.76 -11.59
CA CYS A 335 -22.05 4.93 -12.64
C CYS A 335 -21.35 5.01 -13.99
N ARG A 336 -21.95 4.40 -15.03
CA ARG A 336 -21.49 4.60 -16.40
C ARG A 336 -21.74 6.04 -16.84
N THR A 337 -20.97 6.48 -17.82
CA THR A 337 -21.08 7.82 -18.45
C THR A 337 -21.37 7.75 -19.95
N TYR A 338 -21.33 6.55 -20.51
CA TYR A 338 -21.68 6.23 -21.89
C TYR A 338 -22.28 4.83 -21.93
N CYS A 339 -22.96 4.51 -23.02
CA CYS A 339 -23.50 3.18 -23.26
C CYS A 339 -22.95 2.59 -24.55
N VAL A 340 -22.84 1.27 -24.61
CA VAL A 340 -22.59 0.49 -25.82
C VAL A 340 -23.73 -0.49 -26.08
N GLU A 341 -24.48 -0.86 -25.04
CA GLU A 341 -25.67 -1.69 -25.09
C GLU A 341 -26.79 -1.11 -24.21
N HIS A 342 -28.02 -1.59 -24.39
CA HIS A 342 -29.16 -1.09 -23.62
C HIS A 342 -29.04 -1.38 -22.11
N ALA A 343 -28.32 -2.43 -21.71
CA ALA A 343 -28.08 -2.77 -20.31
C ALA A 343 -27.16 -1.77 -19.57
N ASP A 344 -26.43 -0.92 -20.30
CA ASP A 344 -25.64 0.16 -19.72
C ASP A 344 -26.50 1.35 -19.24
N CYS A 345 -27.77 1.38 -19.61
CA CYS A 345 -28.72 2.41 -19.21
C CYS A 345 -29.61 1.91 -18.06
N ALA A 346 -30.15 2.87 -17.29
CA ALA A 346 -31.21 2.61 -16.34
C ALA A 346 -32.40 1.92 -17.03
N ALA A 347 -33.19 1.14 -16.30
CA ALA A 347 -34.28 0.32 -16.85
C ALA A 347 -35.36 1.13 -17.58
N ALA A 348 -35.54 2.40 -17.20
CA ALA A 348 -36.46 3.33 -17.85
C ALA A 348 -35.81 4.12 -19.01
N SER A 349 -34.56 3.84 -19.35
CA SER A 349 -33.80 4.45 -20.44
C SER A 349 -33.31 3.40 -21.44
N ALA A 350 -32.74 3.84 -22.55
CA ALA A 350 -32.21 2.96 -23.58
C ALA A 350 -31.00 3.61 -24.25
N CYS A 351 -29.99 2.81 -24.57
CA CYS A 351 -28.80 3.33 -25.23
C CYS A 351 -29.12 3.92 -26.62
N ASP A 352 -28.96 5.24 -26.77
CA ASP A 352 -29.09 5.96 -28.03
C ASP A 352 -27.70 6.09 -28.69
N ARG A 353 -27.51 5.34 -29.78
CA ARG A 353 -26.31 5.33 -30.64
C ARG A 353 -26.55 6.08 -31.95
N THR A 354 -27.68 6.76 -32.10
CA THR A 354 -28.01 7.52 -33.32
C THR A 354 -27.22 8.82 -33.43
N SER A 355 -26.86 9.42 -32.29
CA SER A 355 -25.94 10.56 -32.22
C SER A 355 -24.46 10.14 -32.16
N ALA A 356 -24.17 8.85 -31.96
CA ALA A 356 -22.81 8.35 -31.79
C ALA A 356 -21.98 8.52 -33.08
N GLU A 357 -20.80 9.13 -32.95
CA GLU A 357 -19.79 9.20 -34.01
C GLU A 357 -19.08 7.84 -34.23
N THR A 358 -17.92 7.84 -34.89
CA THR A 358 -17.10 6.65 -35.18
C THR A 358 -16.60 5.89 -33.93
N THR A 359 -16.74 6.47 -32.74
CA THR A 359 -16.29 5.85 -31.46
C THR A 359 -17.18 4.71 -30.97
N GLY A 360 -18.37 4.54 -31.55
CA GLY A 360 -19.30 3.46 -31.19
C GLY A 360 -20.02 3.64 -29.85
N ARG A 361 -19.75 4.72 -29.10
CA ARG A 361 -20.36 5.01 -27.79
C ARG A 361 -21.64 5.84 -27.94
N GLY A 362 -22.73 5.37 -27.35
CA GLY A 362 -23.99 6.10 -27.22
C GLY A 362 -24.12 6.81 -25.88
N TYR A 363 -25.28 7.43 -25.67
CA TYR A 363 -25.69 8.04 -24.40
C TYR A 363 -27.05 7.50 -23.97
N CYS A 364 -27.35 7.57 -22.67
CA CYS A 364 -28.66 7.22 -22.14
C CYS A 364 -29.49 8.52 -22.01
N PRO A 365 -30.61 8.67 -22.74
CA PRO A 365 -31.47 9.84 -22.61
C PRO A 365 -32.14 9.88 -21.23
N GLN A 366 -32.47 11.08 -20.78
CA GLN A 366 -33.20 11.29 -19.53
C GLN A 366 -34.56 10.60 -19.60
N VAL A 367 -34.97 9.93 -18.53
CA VAL A 367 -36.24 9.17 -18.48
C VAL A 367 -37.47 10.03 -18.77
N SER A 368 -37.41 11.33 -18.45
CA SER A 368 -38.47 12.32 -18.75
C SER A 368 -38.64 12.61 -20.25
N ALA A 369 -37.68 12.21 -21.08
CA ALA A 369 -37.70 12.38 -22.52
C ALA A 369 -38.14 11.11 -23.28
N ILE A 370 -38.44 10.03 -22.56
CA ILE A 370 -38.71 8.71 -23.12
C ILE A 370 -40.18 8.34 -22.91
N LYS A 371 -40.80 7.82 -23.97
CA LYS A 371 -42.10 7.16 -23.90
C LYS A 371 -41.99 5.75 -24.43
N ALA A 372 -42.33 4.77 -23.60
CA ALA A 372 -42.38 3.37 -24.01
C ALA A 372 -43.71 3.06 -24.72
N LEU A 373 -43.63 2.37 -25.85
CA LEU A 373 -44.77 2.00 -26.69
C LEU A 373 -44.86 0.49 -26.85
N THR A 374 -46.08 -0.04 -26.81
CA THR A 374 -46.41 -1.43 -27.14
C THR A 374 -46.94 -1.53 -28.57
N THR A 375 -46.94 -2.71 -29.19
CA THR A 375 -47.38 -2.93 -30.58
C THR A 375 -48.81 -2.49 -30.92
N GLY A 376 -49.69 -2.34 -29.92
CA GLY A 376 -51.04 -1.79 -30.11
C GLY A 376 -51.12 -0.26 -30.12
N ALA A 377 -50.01 0.45 -29.94
CA ALA A 377 -49.97 1.91 -29.97
C ALA A 377 -50.07 2.43 -31.40
N ASP A 378 -50.76 3.56 -31.57
CA ASP A 378 -50.76 4.32 -32.81
C ASP A 378 -49.44 5.10 -32.93
N LEU A 379 -48.45 4.46 -33.55
CA LEU A 379 -47.11 5.04 -33.67
C LEU A 379 -47.11 6.39 -34.42
N GLY A 380 -48.00 6.56 -35.41
CA GLY A 380 -48.08 7.81 -36.16
C GLY A 380 -48.49 8.99 -35.28
N ASN A 381 -49.52 8.79 -34.45
CA ASN A 381 -49.95 9.78 -33.47
C ASN A 381 -48.88 10.08 -32.42
N GLU A 382 -48.15 9.05 -31.97
CA GLU A 382 -47.08 9.21 -30.99
C GLU A 382 -45.86 9.96 -31.56
N VAL A 383 -45.52 9.72 -32.82
CA VAL A 383 -44.49 10.47 -33.54
C VAL A 383 -44.91 11.94 -33.70
N ALA A 384 -46.15 12.20 -34.12
CA ALA A 384 -46.66 13.57 -34.23
C ALA A 384 -46.68 14.30 -32.87
N ALA A 385 -47.04 13.60 -31.79
CA ALA A 385 -47.00 14.14 -30.43
C ALA A 385 -45.57 14.47 -29.97
N ALA A 386 -44.58 13.63 -30.29
CA ALA A 386 -43.18 13.90 -29.97
C ALA A 386 -42.62 15.15 -30.70
N LEU A 387 -43.10 15.43 -31.92
CA LEU A 387 -42.65 16.57 -32.72
C LEU A 387 -43.27 17.92 -32.31
N THR A 388 -44.40 17.93 -31.59
CA THR A 388 -45.17 19.17 -31.30
C THR A 388 -44.72 19.92 -30.03
N GLY A 389 -43.48 19.72 -29.58
CA GLY A 389 -42.84 20.54 -28.53
C GLY A 389 -42.98 20.03 -27.10
N GLY A 390 -43.27 18.73 -26.91
CA GLY A 390 -43.23 18.08 -25.60
C GLY A 390 -41.81 17.80 -25.09
N THR A 391 -41.68 17.28 -23.87
CA THR A 391 -40.39 16.79 -23.35
C THR A 391 -39.96 15.47 -23.98
N ILE A 392 -40.89 14.73 -24.60
CA ILE A 392 -40.65 13.43 -25.20
C ILE A 392 -39.97 13.58 -26.56
N THR A 393 -38.73 13.12 -26.65
CA THR A 393 -37.94 13.07 -27.89
C THR A 393 -37.61 11.64 -28.31
N HIS A 394 -37.81 10.67 -27.41
CA HIS A 394 -37.47 9.26 -27.63
C HIS A 394 -38.69 8.38 -27.44
N LEU A 395 -38.98 7.56 -28.45
CA LEU A 395 -40.01 6.54 -28.43
C LEU A 395 -39.34 5.17 -28.35
N LEU A 396 -39.54 4.47 -27.24
CA LEU A 396 -38.99 3.13 -27.01
C LEU A 396 -40.03 2.08 -27.41
N LEU A 397 -39.82 1.42 -28.54
CA LEU A 397 -40.75 0.46 -29.11
C LEU A 397 -40.48 -0.94 -28.57
N ALA A 398 -41.53 -1.59 -28.05
CA ALA A 398 -41.51 -3.02 -27.80
C ALA A 398 -41.34 -3.80 -29.12
N GLY A 399 -40.68 -4.96 -29.05
CA GLY A 399 -40.53 -5.85 -30.20
C GLY A 399 -41.87 -6.35 -30.74
N GLY A 400 -41.94 -6.55 -32.05
CA GLY A 400 -43.14 -6.95 -32.77
C GLY A 400 -43.41 -6.05 -33.97
N THR A 401 -44.63 -6.11 -34.52
CA THR A 401 -45.00 -5.37 -35.73
C THR A 401 -46.03 -4.28 -35.42
N TYR A 402 -45.72 -3.07 -35.87
CA TYR A 402 -46.57 -1.88 -35.89
C TYR A 402 -47.05 -1.68 -37.32
N THR A 403 -48.29 -2.07 -37.61
CA THR A 403 -48.86 -1.95 -38.96
C THR A 403 -49.40 -0.54 -39.16
N THR A 404 -48.56 0.35 -39.68
CA THR A 404 -48.84 1.77 -39.84
C THR A 404 -47.92 2.41 -40.88
N SER A 405 -48.40 3.47 -41.51
CA SER A 405 -47.60 4.46 -42.22
C SER A 405 -47.74 5.79 -41.48
N PHE A 406 -46.69 6.62 -41.48
CA PHE A 406 -46.78 7.95 -40.85
C PHE A 406 -45.86 8.97 -41.53
N ALA A 407 -46.19 10.26 -41.32
CA ALA A 407 -45.41 11.38 -41.81
C ALA A 407 -44.76 12.16 -40.65
N VAL A 408 -43.55 12.64 -40.88
CA VAL A 408 -42.78 13.53 -40.00
C VAL A 408 -42.79 14.92 -40.63
N ASN A 409 -43.88 15.65 -40.37
CA ASN A 409 -44.26 16.87 -41.07
C ASN A 409 -44.18 18.14 -40.22
N ASN A 410 -43.47 18.07 -39.09
CA ASN A 410 -43.24 19.19 -38.20
C ASN A 410 -41.77 19.25 -37.83
N ALA A 411 -41.25 20.47 -37.67
CA ALA A 411 -39.90 20.69 -37.20
C ALA A 411 -39.71 20.11 -35.79
N GLY A 412 -38.61 19.39 -35.57
CA GLY A 412 -38.36 18.69 -34.33
C GLY A 412 -37.47 17.47 -34.52
N THR A 413 -37.14 16.79 -33.43
CA THR A 413 -36.36 15.55 -33.48
C THR A 413 -37.09 14.44 -32.76
N VAL A 414 -37.28 13.32 -33.44
CA VAL A 414 -37.84 12.10 -32.86
C VAL A 414 -36.88 10.94 -33.07
N THR A 415 -36.54 10.25 -31.99
CA THR A 415 -35.70 9.05 -32.01
C THR A 415 -36.55 7.83 -31.67
N LEU A 416 -36.62 6.87 -32.59
CA LEU A 416 -37.26 5.58 -32.43
C LEU A 416 -36.19 4.54 -32.09
N ILE A 417 -36.31 3.91 -30.92
CA ILE A 417 -35.37 2.87 -30.46
C ILE A 417 -36.17 1.61 -30.15
N SER A 418 -35.66 0.44 -30.54
CA SER A 418 -36.15 -0.84 -30.03
C SER A 418 -35.08 -1.53 -29.21
N THR A 419 -35.43 -1.95 -27.99
CA THR A 419 -34.56 -2.78 -27.15
C THR A 419 -34.72 -4.29 -27.43
N ALA A 420 -35.71 -4.67 -28.25
CA ALA A 420 -35.90 -6.07 -28.60
C ALA A 420 -34.78 -6.58 -29.52
N PRO A 421 -34.22 -7.78 -29.28
CA PRO A 421 -33.16 -8.37 -30.11
C PRO A 421 -33.49 -8.44 -31.61
N THR A 422 -34.77 -8.65 -31.95
CA THR A 422 -35.24 -8.74 -33.33
C THR A 422 -35.49 -7.38 -33.97
N GLY A 423 -35.46 -6.29 -33.20
CA GLY A 423 -35.96 -4.98 -33.59
C GLY A 423 -37.49 -4.88 -33.56
N ALA A 424 -37.99 -3.65 -33.64
CA ALA A 424 -39.40 -3.35 -33.81
C ALA A 424 -39.69 -3.10 -35.30
N SER A 425 -40.67 -3.80 -35.85
CA SER A 425 -41.03 -3.72 -37.26
C SER A 425 -42.13 -2.71 -37.49
N ILE A 426 -41.87 -1.70 -38.30
CA ILE A 426 -42.85 -0.75 -38.80
C ILE A 426 -43.20 -1.19 -40.22
N LYS A 427 -44.47 -1.49 -40.43
CA LYS A 427 -44.96 -2.09 -41.66
C LYS A 427 -46.12 -1.28 -42.20
N ALA A 428 -46.01 -0.73 -43.41
CA ALA A 428 -47.15 -0.05 -44.01
C ALA A 428 -48.36 -1.01 -44.15
N PRO A 429 -49.60 -0.53 -43.99
CA PRO A 429 -50.82 -1.36 -44.11
C PRO A 429 -51.11 -1.86 -45.54
N GLY A 430 -50.21 -1.61 -46.50
CA GLY A 430 -50.31 -1.97 -47.92
C GLY A 430 -50.91 -0.85 -48.79
N GLY A 431 -50.87 -1.05 -50.11
CA GLY A 431 -51.53 -0.18 -51.08
C GLY A 431 -50.67 0.99 -51.59
N GLN A 432 -49.39 0.75 -51.88
CA GLN A 432 -48.47 1.78 -52.38
C GLN A 432 -48.46 3.02 -51.49
N GLN A 433 -48.04 2.86 -50.23
CA GLN A 433 -47.80 3.96 -49.31
C GLN A 433 -46.37 3.90 -48.81
N ASN A 434 -45.74 5.06 -48.60
CA ASN A 434 -44.43 5.08 -47.97
C ASN A 434 -44.59 4.73 -46.49
N THR A 435 -43.75 3.82 -45.97
CA THR A 435 -43.84 3.42 -44.56
C THR A 435 -43.54 4.60 -43.63
N ILE A 436 -42.50 5.38 -43.98
CA ILE A 436 -42.15 6.62 -43.28
C ILE A 436 -41.97 7.73 -44.32
N SER A 437 -42.71 8.83 -44.17
CA SER A 437 -42.54 10.04 -44.99
C SER A 437 -41.98 11.19 -44.16
N ILE A 438 -41.07 11.99 -44.71
CA ILE A 438 -40.54 13.19 -44.06
C ILE A 438 -40.57 14.36 -45.06
N ASP A 439 -41.26 15.44 -44.70
CA ASP A 439 -41.59 16.54 -45.62
C ASP A 439 -41.33 17.94 -45.04
N ASP A 440 -40.83 18.05 -43.80
CA ASP A 440 -40.46 19.33 -43.18
C ASP A 440 -38.93 19.53 -43.10
N PRO A 441 -38.37 20.68 -43.53
CA PRO A 441 -36.93 20.94 -43.48
C PRO A 441 -36.29 20.90 -42.09
N GLY A 442 -37.06 21.15 -41.03
CA GLY A 442 -36.64 21.07 -39.64
C GLY A 442 -36.95 19.73 -38.97
N ALA A 443 -37.49 18.76 -39.70
CA ALA A 443 -37.76 17.43 -39.18
C ALA A 443 -36.49 16.56 -39.20
N HIS A 444 -36.17 15.99 -38.04
CA HIS A 444 -35.08 15.03 -37.86
C HIS A 444 -35.63 13.72 -37.30
N ILE A 445 -35.55 12.64 -38.08
CA ILE A 445 -35.93 11.31 -37.61
C ILE A 445 -34.69 10.45 -37.41
N ARG A 446 -34.62 9.77 -36.26
CA ARG A 446 -33.53 8.85 -35.93
C ARG A 446 -34.09 7.47 -35.62
N LEU A 447 -33.53 6.44 -36.24
CA LEU A 447 -33.95 5.04 -36.09
C LEU A 447 -32.80 4.22 -35.52
N GLN A 448 -33.07 3.47 -34.45
CA GLN A 448 -32.15 2.48 -33.88
C GLN A 448 -32.83 1.14 -33.67
N ASN A 449 -32.28 0.08 -34.28
CA ASN A 449 -32.83 -1.26 -34.19
C ASN A 449 -34.30 -1.35 -34.66
N ILE A 450 -34.63 -0.56 -35.69
CA ILE A 450 -35.95 -0.54 -36.31
C ILE A 450 -35.91 -1.34 -37.61
N VAL A 451 -36.99 -2.06 -37.90
CA VAL A 451 -37.19 -2.76 -39.16
C VAL A 451 -38.25 -2.01 -39.95
N VAL A 452 -37.85 -1.36 -41.05
CA VAL A 452 -38.79 -0.69 -41.95
C VAL A 452 -39.05 -1.62 -43.14
N ALA A 453 -40.30 -2.08 -43.24
CA ALA A 453 -40.75 -2.99 -44.27
C ALA A 453 -42.12 -2.57 -44.80
N ASP A 454 -42.52 -3.13 -45.94
CA ASP A 454 -43.86 -2.98 -46.48
C ASP A 454 -44.65 -4.30 -46.38
N ALA A 455 -45.98 -4.23 -46.45
CA ALA A 455 -46.90 -5.35 -46.57
C ALA A 455 -47.01 -5.95 -47.97
N GLY A 456 -46.69 -5.18 -49.01
CA GLY A 456 -46.52 -5.74 -50.34
C GLY A 456 -45.35 -6.70 -50.36
N ASP A 457 -45.56 -7.92 -50.85
CA ASP A 457 -44.44 -8.75 -51.25
C ASP A 457 -43.72 -8.01 -52.39
N ALA A 458 -42.44 -7.68 -52.20
CA ALA A 458 -41.59 -7.07 -53.23
C ALA A 458 -41.61 -7.87 -54.56
N SER A 459 -42.01 -9.15 -54.52
CA SER A 459 -42.23 -10.01 -55.69
C SER A 459 -43.44 -9.63 -56.57
N SER A 460 -44.37 -8.81 -56.06
CA SER A 460 -45.69 -8.58 -56.69
C SER A 460 -45.85 -7.26 -57.44
N VAL A 461 -44.83 -6.40 -57.46
CA VAL A 461 -44.90 -5.07 -58.10
C VAL A 461 -44.74 -5.21 -59.62
N VAL A 462 -45.86 -5.08 -60.34
CA VAL A 462 -45.92 -5.07 -61.81
C VAL A 462 -46.16 -3.63 -62.29
N GLY A 463 -45.17 -3.00 -62.94
CA GLY A 463 -45.32 -1.70 -63.62
C GLY A 463 -44.36 -0.60 -63.14
N ALA A 464 -44.42 0.56 -63.82
CA ALA A 464 -43.64 1.76 -63.51
C ALA A 464 -43.82 2.21 -62.05
N PRO A 465 -42.82 2.84 -61.41
CA PRO A 465 -42.90 3.17 -59.99
C PRO A 465 -44.13 4.03 -59.74
N SER A 466 -45.04 3.53 -58.90
CA SER A 466 -45.93 4.44 -58.18
C SER A 466 -45.04 5.40 -57.39
N ALA A 467 -45.46 6.66 -57.26
CA ALA A 467 -44.71 7.66 -56.49
C ALA A 467 -44.56 7.28 -55.00
N ASN A 468 -45.24 6.21 -54.57
CA ASN A 468 -45.39 5.74 -53.20
C ASN A 468 -45.07 4.24 -53.10
N GLY A 469 -44.57 3.78 -51.95
CA GLY A 469 -44.12 2.40 -51.69
C GLY A 469 -42.69 2.32 -51.15
N ASP A 470 -42.06 3.47 -50.88
CA ASP A 470 -40.70 3.53 -50.36
C ASP A 470 -40.73 3.19 -48.86
N GLY A 471 -39.72 2.47 -48.37
CA GLY A 471 -39.59 2.24 -46.93
C GLY A 471 -39.48 3.58 -46.19
N ILE A 472 -38.55 4.41 -46.64
CA ILE A 472 -38.40 5.79 -46.15
C ILE A 472 -38.34 6.74 -47.35
N HIS A 473 -39.30 7.65 -47.44
CA HIS A 473 -39.31 8.73 -48.42
C HIS A 473 -39.13 10.07 -47.74
N CYS A 474 -38.15 10.86 -48.19
CA CYS A 474 -37.81 12.13 -47.56
C CYS A 474 -37.68 13.24 -48.58
N THR A 475 -38.58 14.22 -48.53
CA THR A 475 -38.61 15.38 -49.42
C THR A 475 -38.08 16.66 -48.79
N ALA A 476 -37.85 16.68 -47.48
CA ALA A 476 -37.08 17.69 -46.74
C ALA A 476 -36.73 17.15 -45.33
N GLY A 477 -35.61 17.59 -44.75
CA GLY A 477 -35.20 17.22 -43.37
C GLY A 477 -33.96 16.32 -43.28
N GLU A 478 -33.84 15.58 -42.17
CA GLU A 478 -32.73 14.66 -41.91
C GLU A 478 -33.19 13.28 -41.45
N ILE A 479 -32.53 12.25 -41.99
CA ILE A 479 -32.71 10.85 -41.62
C ILE A 479 -31.40 10.30 -41.05
N VAL A 480 -31.47 9.71 -39.87
CA VAL A 480 -30.37 8.93 -39.28
C VAL A 480 -30.85 7.50 -39.02
N VAL A 481 -30.22 6.52 -39.66
CA VAL A 481 -30.52 5.09 -39.52
C VAL A 481 -29.31 4.39 -38.94
N VAL A 482 -29.45 3.80 -37.75
CA VAL A 482 -28.38 3.09 -37.06
C VAL A 482 -28.89 1.71 -36.65
N GLU A 483 -28.08 0.66 -36.82
CA GLU A 483 -28.40 -0.68 -36.29
C GLU A 483 -29.77 -1.21 -36.74
N SER A 484 -30.24 -0.77 -37.91
CA SER A 484 -31.61 -0.97 -38.37
C SER A 484 -31.65 -1.79 -39.66
N ARG A 485 -32.83 -2.28 -40.01
CA ARG A 485 -33.08 -3.04 -41.24
C ARG A 485 -34.11 -2.35 -42.11
N ILE A 486 -33.79 -2.13 -43.38
CA ILE A 486 -34.72 -1.57 -44.37
C ILE A 486 -34.91 -2.63 -45.45
N GLU A 487 -36.01 -3.37 -45.35
CA GLU A 487 -36.17 -4.62 -46.09
C GLU A 487 -37.56 -4.86 -46.66
N ASN A 488 -37.62 -5.52 -47.82
CA ASN A 488 -38.85 -5.94 -48.48
C ASN A 488 -39.84 -4.79 -48.74
N ASN A 489 -39.35 -3.62 -49.14
CA ASN A 489 -40.20 -2.49 -49.53
C ASN A 489 -40.58 -2.58 -51.02
N GLU A 490 -41.77 -2.09 -51.37
CA GLU A 490 -42.38 -2.16 -52.72
C GLU A 490 -41.60 -1.32 -53.76
N THR A 491 -40.87 -0.28 -53.35
CA THR A 491 -40.00 0.50 -54.22
C THR A 491 -38.57 0.60 -53.68
N TRP A 492 -38.13 1.76 -53.21
CA TRP A 492 -36.79 1.96 -52.67
C TRP A 492 -36.78 1.69 -51.16
N GLY A 493 -35.66 1.20 -50.65
CA GLY A 493 -35.47 1.16 -49.20
C GLY A 493 -35.47 2.58 -48.63
N ILE A 494 -34.59 3.45 -49.15
CA ILE A 494 -34.52 4.86 -48.80
C ILE A 494 -34.50 5.71 -50.06
N ARG A 495 -35.42 6.66 -50.16
CA ARG A 495 -35.45 7.67 -51.20
C ARG A 495 -35.39 9.05 -50.58
N SER A 496 -34.28 9.75 -50.80
CA SER A 496 -34.07 11.13 -50.41
C SER A 496 -34.25 12.02 -51.62
N ASP A 497 -35.14 12.99 -51.56
CA ASP A 497 -35.47 13.99 -52.59
C ASP A 497 -35.11 15.41 -52.17
N ASN A 498 -34.81 15.65 -50.88
CA ASN A 498 -34.13 16.86 -50.39
C ASN A 498 -33.60 16.71 -48.95
N CYS A 499 -33.06 15.54 -48.60
CA CYS A 499 -32.71 15.26 -47.20
C CYS A 499 -31.26 14.88 -46.98
N SER A 500 -30.77 15.24 -45.80
CA SER A 500 -29.52 14.67 -45.30
C SER A 500 -29.77 13.24 -44.80
N VAL A 501 -28.98 12.29 -45.25
CA VAL A 501 -29.12 10.86 -44.93
C VAL A 501 -27.82 10.34 -44.31
N THR A 502 -27.93 9.76 -43.13
CA THR A 502 -26.85 9.02 -42.47
C THR A 502 -27.30 7.60 -42.20
N VAL A 503 -26.59 6.59 -42.71
CA VAL A 503 -26.85 5.17 -42.47
C VAL A 503 -25.61 4.52 -41.89
N ARG A 504 -25.74 3.86 -40.73
CA ARG A 504 -24.61 3.23 -40.04
C ARG A 504 -24.98 1.85 -39.51
N ARG A 505 -24.07 0.88 -39.58
CA ARG A 505 -24.25 -0.45 -38.95
C ARG A 505 -25.61 -1.08 -39.28
N SER A 506 -26.08 -0.92 -40.51
CA SER A 506 -27.46 -1.28 -40.89
C SER A 506 -27.49 -2.29 -42.03
N LEU A 507 -28.65 -2.88 -42.27
CA LEU A 507 -28.91 -3.77 -43.40
C LEU A 507 -29.99 -3.16 -44.30
N ILE A 508 -29.71 -3.01 -45.60
CA ILE A 508 -30.70 -2.60 -46.61
C ILE A 508 -30.80 -3.73 -47.62
N SER A 509 -31.94 -4.42 -47.68
CA SER A 509 -32.02 -5.61 -48.53
C SER A 509 -33.38 -5.94 -49.09
N SER A 510 -33.40 -6.63 -50.24
CA SER A 510 -34.64 -7.18 -50.82
C SER A 510 -35.71 -6.14 -51.14
N ASN A 511 -35.33 -4.87 -51.30
CA ASN A 511 -36.24 -3.83 -51.78
C ASN A 511 -36.43 -3.97 -53.29
N ALA A 512 -37.65 -3.82 -53.78
CA ALA A 512 -38.02 -4.22 -55.14
C ALA A 512 -37.32 -3.41 -56.24
N TYR A 513 -37.02 -2.13 -56.02
CA TYR A 513 -36.34 -1.25 -56.99
C TYR A 513 -34.86 -1.06 -56.66
N GLY A 514 -34.54 -0.64 -55.44
CA GLY A 514 -33.16 -0.34 -55.07
C GLY A 514 -32.97 -0.06 -53.58
N GLY A 515 -31.71 -0.03 -53.15
CA GLY A 515 -31.36 0.20 -51.75
C GLY A 515 -31.57 1.67 -51.34
N ILE A 516 -30.70 2.55 -51.84
CA ILE A 516 -30.72 3.99 -51.55
C ILE A 516 -30.76 4.79 -52.86
N GLN A 517 -31.72 5.69 -52.99
CA GLN A 517 -31.75 6.73 -54.01
C GLN A 517 -31.56 8.10 -53.36
N HIS A 518 -30.49 8.81 -53.72
CA HIS A 518 -30.15 10.13 -53.20
C HIS A 518 -30.26 11.21 -54.27
N ARG A 519 -31.34 11.98 -54.09
CA ARG A 519 -32.04 13.06 -54.78
C ARG A 519 -31.49 14.48 -54.83
N VAL A 520 -30.43 14.79 -54.10
CA VAL A 520 -30.09 16.20 -53.84
C VAL A 520 -28.65 16.45 -53.47
N ASN A 521 -28.31 17.76 -53.46
CA ASN A 521 -27.13 18.32 -52.83
C ASN A 521 -27.26 18.41 -51.29
N ALA A 522 -27.56 17.28 -50.66
CA ALA A 522 -27.57 17.12 -49.21
C ALA A 522 -26.61 16.02 -48.79
N LYS A 523 -26.24 15.99 -47.50
CA LYS A 523 -25.29 15.01 -46.96
C LYS A 523 -25.79 13.58 -47.19
N LEU A 524 -24.92 12.72 -47.72
CA LEU A 524 -25.10 11.27 -47.70
C LEU A 524 -23.87 10.64 -47.03
N ASN A 525 -24.07 9.96 -45.91
CA ASN A 525 -23.00 9.22 -45.22
C ASN A 525 -23.47 7.79 -44.93
N VAL A 526 -22.85 6.81 -45.60
CA VAL A 526 -23.12 5.39 -45.41
C VAL A 526 -21.87 4.74 -44.86
N SER A 527 -21.93 4.16 -43.65
CA SER A 527 -20.78 3.47 -43.07
C SER A 527 -21.13 2.14 -42.39
N ASN A 528 -20.22 1.17 -42.43
CA ASN A 528 -20.40 -0.15 -41.78
C ASN A 528 -21.74 -0.81 -42.13
N THR A 529 -22.23 -0.64 -43.37
CA THR A 529 -23.60 -1.02 -43.76
C THR A 529 -23.56 -2.10 -44.83
N VAL A 530 -24.51 -3.03 -44.78
CA VAL A 530 -24.68 -4.07 -45.80
C VAL A 530 -25.87 -3.73 -46.69
N ILE A 531 -25.65 -3.66 -48.00
CA ILE A 531 -26.68 -3.39 -49.01
C ILE A 531 -26.72 -4.57 -49.97
N LYS A 532 -27.76 -5.41 -49.88
CA LYS A 532 -27.81 -6.67 -50.64
C LYS A 532 -29.14 -7.01 -51.27
N ASN A 533 -29.11 -7.71 -52.41
CA ASN A 533 -30.30 -8.30 -53.05
C ASN A 533 -31.43 -7.28 -53.32
N ASN A 534 -31.10 -6.00 -53.52
CA ASN A 534 -32.08 -4.99 -53.93
C ASN A 534 -32.28 -5.03 -55.45
N SER A 535 -33.41 -4.53 -55.93
CA SER A 535 -33.87 -4.64 -57.32
C SER A 535 -34.32 -6.07 -57.71
N ARG A 536 -35.43 -6.52 -57.11
CA ARG A 536 -36.04 -7.86 -57.35
C ARG A 536 -37.23 -7.81 -58.32
N CYS A 537 -37.20 -6.94 -59.32
CA CYS A 537 -38.29 -6.88 -60.29
C CYS A 537 -38.32 -8.14 -61.18
N GLU A 538 -39.20 -9.08 -60.87
CA GLU A 538 -39.50 -10.23 -61.72
C GLU A 538 -40.51 -9.81 -62.80
N THR A 539 -40.08 -9.27 -63.96
CA THR A 539 -40.83 -9.40 -65.24
C THR A 539 -40.15 -8.69 -66.42
N SER A 540 -40.47 -9.18 -67.62
CA SER A 540 -40.03 -8.75 -68.96
C SER A 540 -40.42 -7.32 -69.39
N THR A 541 -41.02 -6.51 -68.51
CA THR A 541 -41.48 -5.14 -68.82
C THR A 541 -40.63 -4.01 -68.21
N GLY A 542 -39.45 -4.34 -67.66
CA GLY A 542 -38.39 -3.36 -67.43
C GLY A 542 -38.61 -2.45 -66.22
N CYS A 543 -38.01 -2.81 -65.09
CA CYS A 543 -37.66 -1.81 -64.09
C CYS A 543 -36.56 -0.91 -64.67
N LEU A 544 -36.99 0.17 -65.31
CA LEU A 544 -36.13 1.15 -65.96
C LEU A 544 -35.52 2.06 -64.89
N THR A 545 -34.59 1.54 -64.09
CA THR A 545 -33.89 2.32 -63.07
C THR A 545 -32.40 2.39 -63.31
N ILE A 546 -31.83 3.54 -62.98
CA ILE A 546 -30.41 3.78 -62.86
C ILE A 546 -30.04 3.43 -61.40
N GLY A 547 -28.98 2.65 -61.16
CA GLY A 547 -28.44 2.28 -59.83
C GLY A 547 -29.33 1.40 -58.94
N TYR A 548 -28.85 0.19 -58.58
CA TYR A 548 -29.63 -0.81 -57.83
C TYR A 548 -29.25 -0.90 -56.35
N GLY A 549 -27.99 -0.63 -55.99
CA GLY A 549 -27.55 -0.60 -54.59
C GLY A 549 -27.67 0.81 -53.99
N ILE A 550 -26.77 1.70 -54.40
CA ILE A 550 -26.80 3.14 -54.06
C ILE A 550 -26.80 3.94 -55.36
N ASN A 551 -27.73 4.88 -55.48
CA ASN A 551 -27.87 5.74 -56.64
C ASN A 551 -27.83 7.23 -56.24
N VAL A 552 -26.85 7.98 -56.74
CA VAL A 552 -26.62 9.42 -56.46
C VAL A 552 -26.75 10.22 -57.75
N LEU A 553 -27.80 11.03 -57.90
CA LEU A 553 -28.22 11.59 -59.21
C LEU A 553 -28.22 13.14 -59.32
N PHE A 554 -27.23 13.90 -58.84
CA PHE A 554 -27.33 15.39 -58.80
C PHE A 554 -26.19 16.18 -59.45
N ASN A 555 -26.51 17.44 -59.80
CA ASN A 555 -25.90 18.20 -60.90
C ASN A 555 -25.40 19.60 -60.52
N ALA A 556 -24.84 19.81 -59.31
CA ALA A 556 -24.27 21.12 -58.95
C ALA A 556 -23.01 21.00 -58.08
N SER A 557 -22.12 22.00 -58.19
CA SER A 557 -20.88 22.14 -57.43
C SER A 557 -21.12 22.06 -55.91
N PHE A 558 -20.40 21.15 -55.24
CA PHE A 558 -20.66 20.74 -53.86
C PHE A 558 -20.41 21.82 -52.81
N SER A 559 -21.21 21.77 -51.73
CA SER A 559 -20.79 22.19 -50.39
C SER A 559 -20.49 20.99 -49.47
N VAL A 560 -20.97 19.77 -49.78
CA VAL A 560 -20.76 18.53 -48.99
C VAL A 560 -20.68 17.30 -49.89
N VAL A 561 -19.56 16.55 -49.85
CA VAL A 561 -19.34 15.34 -50.69
C VAL A 561 -19.97 14.10 -50.04
N PRO A 562 -20.77 13.29 -50.76
CA PRO A 562 -21.22 11.97 -50.31
C PRO A 562 -20.07 11.03 -49.92
N ILE A 563 -20.22 10.32 -48.80
CA ILE A 563 -19.23 9.39 -48.26
C ILE A 563 -19.86 8.00 -48.09
N ILE A 564 -19.21 6.98 -48.65
CA ILE A 564 -19.54 5.57 -48.47
C ILE A 564 -18.26 4.88 -47.97
N GLU A 565 -18.31 4.31 -46.76
CA GLU A 565 -17.12 3.72 -46.15
C GLU A 565 -17.39 2.41 -45.41
N ASN A 566 -16.39 1.51 -45.35
CA ASN A 566 -16.44 0.26 -44.57
C ASN A 566 -17.71 -0.58 -44.83
N SER A 567 -18.28 -0.54 -46.04
CA SER A 567 -19.60 -1.08 -46.34
C SER A 567 -19.55 -2.20 -47.37
N THR A 568 -20.55 -3.10 -47.35
CA THR A 568 -20.65 -4.22 -48.30
C THR A 568 -21.87 -4.03 -49.20
N ILE A 569 -21.66 -3.97 -50.52
CA ILE A 569 -22.69 -3.79 -51.54
C ILE A 569 -22.66 -4.98 -52.50
N ILE A 570 -23.62 -5.90 -52.38
CA ILE A 570 -23.56 -7.20 -53.07
C ILE A 570 -24.89 -7.63 -53.68
N ASN A 571 -24.87 -8.30 -54.83
CA ASN A 571 -26.06 -8.91 -55.44
C ASN A 571 -27.21 -7.95 -55.74
N ASN A 572 -26.96 -6.66 -55.95
CA ASN A 572 -28.01 -5.71 -56.29
C ASN A 572 -28.22 -5.68 -57.81
N GLY A 573 -29.47 -5.68 -58.26
CA GLY A 573 -29.82 -5.70 -59.69
C GLY A 573 -30.04 -7.08 -60.31
N ASN A 574 -29.69 -8.16 -59.60
CA ASN A 574 -29.79 -9.53 -60.10
C ASN A 574 -31.27 -9.96 -60.24
N GLY A 575 -31.87 -9.66 -61.40
CA GLY A 575 -33.28 -9.91 -61.71
C GLY A 575 -33.92 -8.87 -62.64
N ALA A 576 -33.30 -7.69 -62.80
CA ALA A 576 -33.84 -6.62 -63.64
C ALA A 576 -33.73 -6.94 -65.15
N ALA A 577 -34.79 -6.64 -65.91
CA ALA A 577 -34.81 -6.87 -67.36
C ALA A 577 -33.88 -5.89 -68.11
N SER A 578 -32.66 -6.36 -68.43
CA SER A 578 -31.75 -6.09 -69.57
C SER A 578 -31.67 -4.73 -70.30
N SER A 579 -32.32 -3.66 -69.85
CA SER A 579 -32.34 -2.35 -70.53
C SER A 579 -31.91 -1.14 -69.68
N GLY A 580 -31.55 -1.32 -68.40
CA GLY A 580 -31.19 -0.22 -67.49
C GLY A 580 -29.69 0.06 -67.37
N SER A 581 -29.29 1.31 -67.16
CA SER A 581 -27.91 1.68 -66.79
C SER A 581 -27.69 1.49 -65.27
N GLY A 582 -27.79 0.24 -64.81
CA GLY A 582 -27.75 -0.09 -63.39
C GLY A 582 -26.34 -0.37 -62.85
N GLY A 583 -26.18 -0.40 -61.53
CA GLY A 583 -24.91 -0.77 -60.89
C GLY A 583 -25.03 -0.87 -59.36
N GLY A 584 -24.01 -1.45 -58.72
CA GLY A 584 -23.93 -1.52 -57.26
C GLY A 584 -23.91 -0.12 -56.63
N ILE A 585 -23.03 0.74 -57.13
CA ILE A 585 -22.99 2.17 -56.82
C ILE A 585 -23.06 2.94 -58.14
N THR A 586 -24.01 3.86 -58.27
CA THR A 586 -24.09 4.80 -59.38
C THR A 586 -23.96 6.21 -58.85
N CYS A 587 -23.01 6.99 -59.39
CA CYS A 587 -22.92 8.41 -59.05
C CYS A 587 -22.82 9.28 -60.30
N ALA A 588 -23.61 10.35 -60.31
CA ALA A 588 -23.54 11.45 -61.27
C ALA A 588 -22.66 12.63 -60.76
N SER A 589 -22.14 12.52 -59.53
CA SER A 589 -21.43 13.59 -58.81
C SER A 589 -20.26 13.03 -57.99
N ALA A 590 -19.31 13.90 -57.59
CA ALA A 590 -18.17 13.48 -56.77
C ALA A 590 -18.59 12.77 -55.48
N THR A 591 -18.13 11.55 -55.30
CA THR A 591 -18.50 10.67 -54.18
C THR A 591 -17.23 9.99 -53.69
N THR A 592 -17.01 9.99 -52.38
CA THR A 592 -15.90 9.28 -51.75
C THR A 592 -16.34 7.88 -51.37
N VAL A 593 -15.71 6.87 -51.99
CA VAL A 593 -15.91 5.46 -51.64
C VAL A 593 -14.59 4.89 -51.12
N ARG A 594 -14.58 4.32 -49.92
CA ARG A 594 -13.36 3.84 -49.23
C ARG A 594 -13.63 2.57 -48.43
N ASN A 595 -12.71 1.61 -48.43
CA ASN A 595 -12.82 0.36 -47.66
C ASN A 595 -14.15 -0.40 -47.87
N CYS A 596 -14.72 -0.38 -49.07
CA CYS A 596 -15.99 -1.05 -49.36
C CYS A 596 -15.78 -2.34 -50.17
N VAL A 597 -16.61 -3.35 -49.91
CA VAL A 597 -16.71 -4.56 -50.72
C VAL A 597 -17.88 -4.40 -51.68
N VAL A 598 -17.63 -4.37 -53.00
CA VAL A 598 -18.69 -4.21 -54.02
C VAL A 598 -18.60 -5.35 -55.02
N HIS A 599 -19.60 -6.25 -55.01
CA HIS A 599 -19.49 -7.54 -55.67
C HIS A 599 -20.80 -8.04 -56.30
N ASN A 600 -20.73 -8.76 -57.43
CA ASN A 600 -21.85 -9.44 -58.08
C ASN A 600 -23.11 -8.57 -58.24
N ASN A 601 -22.93 -7.28 -58.55
CA ASN A 601 -24.04 -6.38 -58.88
C ASN A 601 -24.26 -6.38 -60.40
N ASP A 602 -25.51 -6.27 -60.82
CA ASP A 602 -25.87 -6.29 -62.24
C ASP A 602 -25.28 -5.07 -62.99
N TYR A 603 -24.96 -5.23 -64.27
CA TYR A 603 -24.23 -4.31 -65.17
C TYR A 603 -22.79 -3.94 -64.76
N SER A 604 -22.58 -3.37 -63.57
CA SER A 604 -21.25 -2.92 -63.09
C SER A 604 -21.26 -2.70 -61.58
N ASN A 605 -20.13 -2.94 -60.93
CA ASN A 605 -20.00 -2.69 -59.48
C ASN A 605 -20.08 -1.19 -59.16
N VAL A 606 -19.41 -0.36 -59.96
CA VAL A 606 -19.47 1.11 -59.87
C VAL A 606 -19.70 1.68 -61.27
N VAL A 607 -20.72 2.52 -61.41
CA VAL A 607 -21.06 3.23 -62.65
C VAL A 607 -20.91 4.73 -62.42
N VAL A 608 -20.04 5.37 -63.20
CA VAL A 608 -20.02 6.83 -63.33
C VAL A 608 -20.92 7.16 -64.51
N ALA A 609 -22.16 7.59 -64.25
CA ALA A 609 -23.12 7.80 -65.32
C ALA A 609 -22.68 9.00 -66.20
N PRO A 610 -22.40 8.80 -67.50
CA PRO A 610 -22.19 9.90 -68.43
C PRO A 610 -23.58 10.43 -68.83
N LEU A 611 -24.22 11.18 -67.94
CA LEU A 611 -25.31 12.04 -68.38
C LEU A 611 -24.66 13.06 -69.32
N SER A 612 -25.18 13.16 -70.55
CA SER A 612 -24.53 13.68 -71.77
C SER A 612 -24.00 15.13 -71.76
N ASN A 613 -23.88 15.77 -70.58
CA ASN A 613 -23.36 17.11 -70.38
C ASN A 613 -22.42 17.26 -69.15
N PHE A 614 -21.96 16.21 -68.45
CA PHE A 614 -21.37 16.40 -67.10
C PHE A 614 -20.04 15.66 -66.83
N ALA A 615 -19.09 16.38 -66.21
CA ALA A 615 -17.81 15.89 -65.70
C ALA A 615 -17.87 15.74 -64.17
N GLY A 616 -18.42 14.63 -63.68
CA GLY A 616 -18.36 14.23 -62.27
C GLY A 616 -17.34 13.11 -62.05
N SER A 617 -16.52 13.18 -61.00
CA SER A 617 -15.52 12.15 -60.67
C SER A 617 -15.91 11.34 -59.43
N CYS A 618 -16.28 10.06 -59.58
CA CYS A 618 -16.28 9.14 -58.45
C CYS A 618 -14.83 8.95 -57.96
N ASN A 619 -14.49 9.53 -56.81
CA ASN A 619 -13.17 9.37 -56.23
C ASN A 619 -13.18 8.11 -55.36
N VAL A 620 -12.86 6.99 -56.00
CA VAL A 620 -12.87 5.67 -55.38
C VAL A 620 -11.45 5.31 -54.97
N SER A 621 -11.20 5.27 -53.66
CA SER A 621 -9.95 4.74 -53.11
C SER A 621 -10.16 3.25 -52.85
N TYR A 622 -9.68 2.41 -53.78
CA TYR A 622 -9.93 0.97 -53.76
C TYR A 622 -9.13 0.23 -52.68
N THR A 623 -9.84 -0.48 -51.81
CA THR A 623 -9.47 -1.83 -51.35
C THR A 623 -10.70 -2.70 -51.59
N ALA A 624 -11.23 -2.66 -52.83
CA ALA A 624 -12.46 -3.34 -53.19
C ALA A 624 -12.13 -4.62 -53.96
N TYR A 625 -12.66 -5.75 -53.50
CA TYR A 625 -12.64 -7.01 -54.25
C TYR A 625 -13.80 -7.00 -55.24
N SER A 626 -13.50 -6.63 -56.48
CA SER A 626 -14.46 -6.59 -57.60
C SER A 626 -14.21 -7.77 -58.53
N THR A 627 -15.26 -8.53 -58.88
CA THR A 627 -15.26 -9.51 -59.99
C THR A 627 -16.01 -9.00 -61.22
N GLY A 628 -16.27 -7.69 -61.32
CA GLY A 628 -17.10 -7.09 -62.38
C GLY A 628 -16.49 -5.86 -63.03
N THR A 629 -16.96 -5.53 -64.24
CA THR A 629 -16.55 -4.35 -65.00
C THR A 629 -16.83 -3.04 -64.25
N VAL A 630 -15.86 -2.12 -64.26
CA VAL A 630 -16.01 -0.72 -63.83
C VAL A 630 -16.09 0.14 -65.10
N SER A 631 -17.09 1.02 -65.21
CA SER A 631 -17.27 1.91 -66.37
C SER A 631 -17.26 3.39 -65.96
N GLY A 632 -16.34 4.19 -66.53
CA GLY A 632 -16.22 5.65 -66.31
C GLY A 632 -14.79 6.23 -66.34
N THR A 633 -14.64 7.54 -66.57
CA THR A 633 -13.36 8.28 -66.70
C THR A 633 -12.89 8.96 -65.40
N GLY A 634 -12.94 8.25 -64.26
CA GLY A 634 -12.43 8.74 -62.97
C GLY A 634 -10.98 8.33 -62.68
N ASN A 635 -10.32 8.96 -61.70
CA ASN A 635 -9.05 8.46 -61.13
C ASN A 635 -9.33 7.15 -60.37
N ILE A 636 -9.22 6.04 -61.08
CA ILE A 636 -9.51 4.68 -60.59
C ILE A 636 -8.17 4.05 -60.20
N ASN A 637 -7.99 3.69 -58.93
CA ASN A 637 -6.87 2.85 -58.52
C ASN A 637 -7.18 1.38 -58.86
N THR A 638 -6.64 0.86 -59.97
CA THR A 638 -7.03 -0.42 -60.61
C THR A 638 -6.31 -1.67 -60.09
N ASP A 639 -5.68 -1.64 -58.92
CA ASP A 639 -4.76 -2.69 -58.47
C ASP A 639 -5.38 -4.06 -58.10
N CYS A 640 -6.70 -4.26 -58.22
CA CYS A 640 -7.39 -5.51 -57.85
C CYS A 640 -8.50 -5.95 -58.82
N ASN A 641 -8.23 -6.02 -60.13
CA ASN A 641 -9.17 -6.63 -61.08
C ASN A 641 -9.02 -8.16 -61.07
N LEU A 642 -10.11 -8.88 -60.75
CA LEU A 642 -10.22 -10.30 -61.03
C LEU A 642 -10.73 -10.49 -62.47
N ASP A 643 -10.09 -11.37 -63.24
CA ASP A 643 -10.52 -11.73 -64.60
C ASP A 643 -11.88 -12.46 -64.58
N SER A 644 -12.42 -12.76 -65.77
CA SER A 644 -13.70 -13.49 -65.91
C SER A 644 -13.71 -14.90 -65.32
N SER A 645 -12.57 -15.38 -64.80
CA SER A 645 -12.41 -16.64 -64.06
C SER A 645 -12.21 -16.45 -62.55
N GLY A 646 -12.24 -15.20 -62.06
CA GLY A 646 -12.07 -14.86 -60.65
C GLY A 646 -10.61 -14.79 -60.17
N LYS A 647 -9.63 -14.60 -61.07
CA LYS A 647 -8.19 -14.52 -60.70
C LYS A 647 -7.58 -13.12 -60.92
N PRO A 648 -6.63 -12.65 -60.09
CA PRO A 648 -6.02 -11.32 -60.25
C PRO A 648 -5.31 -11.17 -61.61
N ALA A 649 -5.56 -10.06 -62.32
CA ALA A 649 -5.10 -9.86 -63.69
C ALA A 649 -3.60 -9.51 -63.85
N ALA A 650 -2.84 -9.27 -62.77
CA ALA A 650 -1.37 -9.16 -62.81
C ALA A 650 -0.76 -9.32 -61.41
N ALA A 651 0.54 -9.62 -61.35
CA ALA A 651 1.35 -9.92 -60.16
C ALA A 651 1.59 -8.72 -59.22
N SER A 652 0.54 -7.99 -58.87
CA SER A 652 0.51 -7.08 -57.73
C SER A 652 -0.06 -7.85 -56.55
N MET A 653 0.61 -7.80 -55.40
CA MET A 653 0.22 -8.50 -54.17
C MET A 653 -1.16 -8.06 -53.69
N CYS A 654 -2.21 -8.66 -54.25
CA CYS A 654 -3.52 -8.74 -53.61
C CYS A 654 -3.33 -9.67 -52.43
N ILE A 655 -3.55 -9.18 -51.20
CA ILE A 655 -3.54 -10.03 -50.02
C ILE A 655 -4.67 -11.05 -50.20
N ASN A 656 -4.29 -12.23 -50.68
CA ASN A 656 -5.08 -13.44 -50.67
C ASN A 656 -4.82 -14.14 -49.32
N ASN A 657 -5.11 -13.44 -48.23
CA ASN A 657 -5.18 -14.08 -46.91
C ASN A 657 -6.60 -14.59 -46.75
N GLY A 658 -6.87 -15.78 -47.28
CA GLY A 658 -7.85 -16.71 -46.73
C GLY A 658 -9.18 -16.11 -46.25
N ILE A 659 -9.83 -15.21 -46.99
CA ILE A 659 -11.28 -14.95 -46.82
C ILE A 659 -12.05 -16.11 -47.46
N THR A 660 -11.66 -17.34 -47.10
CA THR A 660 -12.44 -18.54 -47.33
C THR A 660 -13.51 -18.55 -46.25
N SER A 661 -14.75 -18.31 -46.66
CA SER A 661 -15.98 -18.79 -45.98
C SER A 661 -16.35 -18.27 -44.58
N THR A 662 -15.50 -17.52 -43.85
CA THR A 662 -15.79 -17.16 -42.45
C THR A 662 -16.57 -15.86 -42.25
N LEU A 663 -16.46 -14.85 -43.12
CA LEU A 663 -17.24 -13.60 -42.99
C LEU A 663 -18.68 -13.71 -43.53
N PHE A 664 -18.95 -14.69 -44.39
CA PHE A 664 -20.22 -14.83 -45.11
C PHE A 664 -21.34 -15.52 -44.31
N TRP A 665 -21.01 -16.16 -43.18
CA TRP A 665 -21.95 -16.94 -42.38
C TRP A 665 -22.40 -16.27 -41.07
N ASP A 666 -21.71 -15.21 -40.61
CA ASP A 666 -21.95 -14.69 -39.27
C ASP A 666 -23.03 -13.60 -39.18
N ILE A 667 -23.30 -12.82 -40.23
CA ILE A 667 -24.30 -11.73 -40.13
C ILE A 667 -25.75 -12.26 -40.10
N ASP A 668 -26.08 -13.32 -40.85
CA ASP A 668 -27.43 -13.90 -40.85
C ASP A 668 -27.71 -14.77 -39.61
N ARG A 669 -26.66 -15.33 -38.98
CA ARG A 669 -26.78 -16.22 -37.81
C ARG A 669 -26.61 -15.48 -36.48
N SER A 670 -25.70 -14.52 -36.36
CA SER A 670 -25.53 -13.70 -35.14
C SER A 670 -26.69 -12.73 -34.93
N ALA A 671 -27.20 -12.09 -36.00
CA ALA A 671 -28.38 -11.21 -35.93
C ALA A 671 -29.66 -11.95 -35.53
N ARG A 672 -29.78 -13.25 -35.86
CA ARG A 672 -30.92 -14.09 -35.44
C ARG A 672 -30.79 -14.66 -34.03
N SER A 673 -29.59 -14.77 -33.47
CA SER A 673 -29.35 -15.56 -32.24
C SER A 673 -28.85 -14.78 -31.03
N GLN A 674 -28.28 -13.57 -31.18
CA GLN A 674 -27.62 -12.90 -30.05
C GLN A 674 -28.06 -11.46 -29.74
N GLY A 675 -28.87 -10.80 -30.58
CA GLY A 675 -29.35 -9.43 -30.26
C GLY A 675 -28.26 -8.36 -30.18
N THR A 676 -27.00 -8.72 -30.43
CA THR A 676 -25.84 -7.83 -30.48
C THR A 676 -25.37 -7.73 -31.92
N TRP A 677 -25.33 -6.51 -32.47
CA TRP A 677 -24.59 -6.24 -33.69
C TRP A 677 -23.10 -6.51 -33.42
N PRO A 678 -22.41 -7.34 -34.20
CA PRO A 678 -20.97 -7.52 -34.02
C PRO A 678 -20.29 -6.15 -34.15
N ASP A 679 -19.37 -5.86 -33.24
CA ASP A 679 -18.51 -4.68 -33.34
C ASP A 679 -17.74 -4.79 -34.65
N PHE A 680 -18.12 -3.98 -35.65
CA PHE A 680 -17.33 -3.75 -36.84
C PHE A 680 -16.15 -2.83 -36.49
N GLY A 681 -15.37 -3.23 -35.48
CA GLY A 681 -13.99 -2.80 -35.37
C GLY A 681 -13.23 -3.45 -36.52
N ALA A 682 -12.39 -2.69 -37.21
CA ALA A 682 -11.38 -3.26 -38.06
C ALA A 682 -10.52 -4.20 -37.20
N TYR A 683 -10.86 -5.49 -37.17
CA TYR A 683 -9.94 -6.49 -36.68
C TYR A 683 -8.82 -6.54 -37.71
N GLU A 684 -7.70 -5.93 -37.35
CA GLU A 684 -6.41 -6.29 -37.90
C GLU A 684 -6.19 -7.76 -37.51
N VAL A 685 -6.62 -8.67 -38.39
CA VAL A 685 -6.32 -10.09 -38.26
C VAL A 685 -4.82 -10.21 -38.56
N GLN A 686 -4.03 -10.47 -37.53
CA GLN A 686 -2.60 -10.79 -37.65
C GLN A 686 -2.35 -11.98 -38.57
#